data_AF-A0A4Y8UJ36-F1
#
_entry.id   AF-A0A4Y8UJ36-F1
#
_cell.length_a   1.000
_cell.length_b   1.000
_cell.length_c   1.000
_cell.angle_alpha   90.00
_cell.angle_beta   90.00
_cell.angle_gamma   90.00
#
_symmetry.space_group_name_H-M   'P 1'
#
loop_
_entity.id
_entity.type
_entity.pdbx_description
1 polymer ?
#
loop_
_entity_poly.entity_id
_entity_poly.type
_entity_poly.pdbx_seq_one_letter_code
_entity_poly.pdbx_strand_id
1 'polypeptide(L)'
;MIEQPQADQQKNSRSPMNDRSPLTIALHCTLFSIALSSCQLLTGDTASNAASDHPSAAAMVEQLANGQFDQLGHIQIASDQIAPVSASASRPHQLLVLPVAFADADFERYSDASDGVQRNRDYLQQALFGRDRDGAALPGTLPHYYLQQSSGRYHIDGHVLAPVTLNHSLAEFGRPLRNSDGSWRNDSKPSRLVTAAIAAAYAANPDYDWHQHDIWDPTDYDQDGNRDEPDGYIDHLVVVYAGKAQSSCHGLHKLQQRFTADQDEQIFDTLNAAQLECANRIWPHRSAITENLAGGPTLGETQHTRGGVAVTPQLWLYDYNMQSEYTDVSTFIHEFGHSLGLPDLYASRTNNSTASWELMSATTAPEPQALSSWSRMMLGWLQPCVVRPPQFGGATSGSVTQRVMNAPESGQPNCAATMVVLPPKLRQLELGPLGPQQGRLAAYSGQGNDLQRSLSRRFDLRSTTAQSGPLEMRFDTWFDIEADWDYLYVELKDGDGRYKRLLPSDRFDAVAGSVMPAAQGHEGSGSRPGLTGFSGDLDGDGRVESHPACDPRQPRPTAEQQLNDPRPDPCSVPLWVTARFDLAPWRGEIIELRWHYFTDGAAVNDGALIDNIAIPAIDYYEDFESADALAAEHGWQNNGFSLSGGEHTLPVPHYLLLEYRDPYAVFAGGHNYDANLAKPGLLFYPDGEQPQPAFKALSINYRPGLLVWYYNGEYLWSQNEPAQNGPGNGFLLLLDSTPQEFALPGLETQLQRTVDGWRFYEFDAAQQPLLAERYAATACFLRRADYFASELRDHYRQLCGDRPAPAVEALHYRGRPLLYGFTLINELLPGAARQQYKAASSFYDMQPRAGQPFYRLYDRLLRNRHSADAPFALTPFAEGIQHWQLDDNGAVVTERSQPFAAVSQFDGREPQRYLNPKLPYGSAALPSIPFSFKLLPSTELDPPGSVINVQFQWHPE
;
A
#
# COMPACT_ATOMS: atom_id res chain seq x y z
N MET A 1 -50.10 16.85 11.54
CA MET A 1 -51.36 16.23 12.01
C MET A 1 -52.16 15.81 10.78
N ILE A 2 -52.72 14.59 10.79
CA ILE A 2 -54.06 14.24 10.26
C ILE A 2 -54.35 14.57 8.77
N GLU A 3 -54.68 13.64 7.86
CA GLU A 3 -54.81 12.17 7.89
C GLU A 3 -54.79 11.62 6.43
N GLN A 4 -54.79 10.29 6.26
CA GLN A 4 -55.11 9.59 4.99
C GLN A 4 -56.66 9.59 4.73
N PRO A 5 -57.28 9.01 3.66
CA PRO A 5 -56.81 7.93 2.77
C PRO A 5 -57.32 7.90 1.29
N GLN A 6 -57.05 6.78 0.57
CA GLN A 6 -57.90 5.94 -0.32
C GLN A 6 -59.06 6.56 -1.17
N ALA A 7 -59.52 5.99 -2.29
CA ALA A 7 -59.11 4.87 -3.18
C ALA A 7 -59.94 4.99 -4.49
N ASP A 8 -59.38 4.80 -5.68
CA ASP A 8 -59.36 3.56 -6.48
C ASP A 8 -60.72 2.81 -6.68
N GLN A 9 -61.24 2.88 -7.91
CA GLN A 9 -62.29 2.02 -8.53
C GLN A 9 -62.33 2.31 -10.04
N GLN A 10 -62.70 1.43 -10.98
CA GLN A 10 -62.75 -0.05 -11.12
C GLN A 10 -63.19 -0.29 -12.61
N LYS A 11 -63.23 -1.46 -13.27
CA LYS A 11 -63.29 -2.93 -13.02
C LYS A 11 -62.59 -3.58 -14.26
N ASN A 12 -62.55 -4.86 -14.63
CA ASN A 12 -63.16 -6.17 -14.28
C ASN A 12 -62.20 -7.26 -14.90
N SER A 13 -62.32 -8.59 -14.79
CA SER A 13 -63.22 -9.54 -14.10
C SER A 13 -62.39 -10.82 -13.77
N ARG A 14 -62.93 -12.05 -13.94
CA ARG A 14 -62.21 -13.34 -13.92
C ARG A 14 -62.88 -14.40 -14.83
N SER A 15 -62.11 -15.45 -15.09
CA SER A 15 -62.35 -16.75 -15.77
C SER A 15 -63.70 -17.46 -15.48
N PRO A 16 -64.11 -18.48 -16.29
CA PRO A 16 -63.56 -19.85 -16.13
C PRO A 16 -63.36 -20.69 -17.44
N MET A 17 -62.82 -21.91 -17.28
CA MET A 17 -62.61 -22.94 -18.32
C MET A 17 -63.87 -23.76 -18.63
N ASN A 18 -63.97 -24.38 -19.83
CA ASN A 18 -63.93 -25.85 -20.00
C ASN A 18 -64.12 -26.37 -21.47
N ASP A 19 -63.38 -27.44 -21.84
CA ASP A 19 -63.79 -28.66 -22.60
C ASP A 19 -64.50 -28.60 -23.99
N ARG A 20 -64.41 -29.55 -24.97
CA ARG A 20 -63.75 -30.89 -25.07
C ARG A 20 -63.70 -31.43 -26.54
N SER A 21 -62.89 -32.49 -26.79
CA SER A 21 -63.10 -33.62 -27.79
C SER A 21 -62.52 -33.51 -29.24
N PRO A 22 -62.29 -34.64 -29.98
CA PRO A 22 -61.56 -35.88 -29.61
C PRO A 22 -60.73 -36.63 -30.73
N LEU A 23 -59.77 -37.47 -30.30
CA LEU A 23 -59.24 -38.75 -30.86
C LEU A 23 -59.03 -39.04 -32.38
N THR A 24 -57.86 -39.67 -32.73
CA THR A 24 -57.74 -41.07 -33.26
C THR A 24 -56.28 -41.59 -33.42
N ILE A 25 -55.86 -42.48 -32.49
CA ILE A 25 -55.14 -43.79 -32.64
C ILE A 25 -53.90 -43.99 -33.59
N ALA A 26 -52.69 -44.07 -32.98
CA ALA A 26 -51.63 -45.14 -33.02
C ALA A 26 -50.92 -45.61 -34.35
N LEU A 27 -49.80 -46.38 -34.41
CA LEU A 27 -48.92 -47.10 -33.44
C LEU A 27 -47.51 -47.52 -34.02
N HIS A 28 -46.36 -47.29 -33.31
CA HIS A 28 -45.04 -48.02 -33.36
C HIS A 28 -44.24 -48.16 -34.72
N CYS A 29 -42.93 -48.48 -34.86
CA CYS A 29 -41.74 -48.62 -33.97
C CYS A 29 -40.37 -48.51 -34.74
N THR A 30 -39.29 -48.08 -34.04
CA THR A 30 -37.82 -48.37 -34.23
C THR A 30 -37.12 -48.48 -35.61
N LEU A 31 -36.01 -47.72 -35.85
CA LEU A 31 -34.59 -48.21 -35.99
C LEU A 31 -33.55 -47.14 -36.45
N PHE A 32 -32.35 -47.17 -35.83
CA PHE A 32 -30.98 -46.80 -36.30
C PHE A 32 -30.60 -45.47 -37.03
N SER A 33 -29.83 -44.63 -36.30
CA SER A 33 -28.40 -44.28 -36.54
C SER A 33 -27.86 -43.34 -37.65
N ILE A 34 -26.95 -42.44 -37.19
CA ILE A 34 -25.77 -41.81 -37.87
C ILE A 34 -25.98 -40.53 -38.73
N ALA A 35 -25.38 -39.42 -38.23
CA ALA A 35 -24.71 -38.27 -38.89
C ALA A 35 -25.43 -37.49 -40.03
N LEU A 36 -25.25 -36.16 -40.21
CA LEU A 36 -24.05 -35.34 -39.99
C LEU A 36 -24.37 -33.81 -39.96
N SER A 37 -23.52 -33.03 -39.29
CA SER A 37 -23.13 -31.63 -39.61
C SER A 37 -23.96 -30.38 -39.23
N SER A 38 -23.18 -29.34 -38.92
CA SER A 38 -23.39 -27.90 -39.22
C SER A 38 -24.35 -27.05 -38.38
N CYS A 39 -23.84 -26.59 -37.23
CA CYS A 39 -23.87 -25.17 -36.85
C CYS A 39 -22.49 -24.78 -36.29
N GLN A 40 -21.74 -23.94 -37.01
CA GLN A 40 -20.48 -23.36 -36.53
C GLN A 40 -20.74 -21.90 -36.12
N LEU A 41 -20.23 -21.51 -34.96
CA LEU A 41 -20.14 -20.11 -34.57
C LEU A 41 -19.00 -19.45 -35.36
N LEU A 42 -19.20 -18.19 -35.76
CA LEU A 42 -18.22 -17.43 -36.54
C LEU A 42 -17.12 -16.89 -35.61
N THR A 43 -15.91 -17.43 -35.75
CA THR A 43 -14.68 -16.84 -35.21
C THR A 43 -14.27 -15.62 -36.05
N GLY A 44 -14.17 -14.45 -35.43
CA GLY A 44 -14.01 -13.15 -36.09
C GLY A 44 -12.57 -12.63 -36.23
N ASP A 45 -11.57 -13.51 -36.36
CA ASP A 45 -10.15 -13.11 -36.48
C ASP A 45 -9.80 -12.56 -37.87
N THR A 46 -10.06 -11.27 -38.12
CA THR A 46 -9.54 -10.56 -39.31
C THR A 46 -9.19 -9.07 -39.05
N ALA A 47 -8.10 -8.84 -38.30
CA ALA A 47 -7.28 -7.62 -38.39
C ALA A 47 -5.84 -8.00 -38.01
N SER A 48 -4.82 -7.59 -38.77
CA SER A 48 -3.47 -8.19 -38.68
C SER A 48 -2.35 -7.18 -38.46
N ASN A 49 -1.52 -7.49 -37.46
CA ASN A 49 -0.10 -7.16 -37.35
C ASN A 49 0.31 -5.68 -37.24
N ALA A 50 0.16 -5.14 -36.03
CA ALA A 50 1.30 -4.56 -35.30
C ALA A 50 1.16 -4.94 -33.81
N ALA A 51 2.28 -5.29 -33.16
CA ALA A 51 2.42 -5.57 -31.71
C ALA A 51 1.23 -6.23 -30.98
N SER A 52 1.18 -7.58 -30.94
CA SER A 52 0.25 -8.34 -30.10
C SER A 52 0.99 -9.28 -29.12
N ASP A 53 1.95 -8.73 -28.38
CA ASP A 53 2.71 -9.43 -27.33
C ASP A 53 1.84 -9.59 -26.06
N HIS A 54 0.76 -10.35 -26.20
CA HIS A 54 -0.16 -10.67 -25.11
C HIS A 54 0.06 -12.13 -24.68
N PRO A 55 0.34 -12.40 -23.39
CA PRO A 55 0.26 -13.75 -22.87
C PRO A 55 -1.16 -14.29 -23.08
N SER A 56 -1.31 -15.34 -23.89
CA SER A 56 -2.58 -16.06 -23.97
C SER A 56 -2.99 -16.57 -22.57
N ALA A 57 -4.27 -16.78 -22.31
CA ALA A 57 -4.72 -17.24 -20.99
C ALA A 57 -4.02 -18.54 -20.52
N ALA A 58 -3.64 -19.42 -21.46
CA ALA A 58 -2.84 -20.61 -21.17
C ALA A 58 -1.37 -20.29 -20.83
N ALA A 59 -0.76 -19.30 -21.50
CA ALA A 59 0.59 -18.84 -21.16
C ALA A 59 0.63 -18.20 -19.77
N MET A 60 -0.33 -17.32 -19.45
CA MET A 60 -0.43 -16.69 -18.13
C MET A 60 -0.59 -17.71 -16.99
N VAL A 61 -1.40 -18.75 -17.19
CA VAL A 61 -1.57 -19.83 -16.20
C VAL A 61 -0.31 -20.68 -16.05
N GLU A 62 0.45 -20.92 -17.13
CA GLU A 62 1.73 -21.63 -17.10
C GLU A 62 2.82 -20.80 -16.40
N GLN A 63 2.93 -19.51 -16.75
CA GLN A 63 3.86 -18.55 -16.14
C GLN A 63 3.63 -18.42 -14.63
N LEU A 64 2.39 -18.18 -14.20
CA LEU A 64 2.00 -18.20 -12.79
C LEU A 64 2.39 -19.52 -12.11
N ALA A 65 2.04 -20.65 -12.73
CA ALA A 65 2.32 -21.97 -12.17
C ALA A 65 3.81 -22.32 -12.07
N ASN A 66 4.67 -21.57 -12.75
CA ASN A 66 6.12 -21.74 -12.73
C ASN A 66 6.85 -20.61 -11.96
N GLY A 67 6.12 -19.63 -11.42
CA GLY A 67 6.68 -18.48 -10.69
C GLY A 67 7.30 -17.39 -11.57
N GLN A 68 6.96 -17.37 -12.87
CA GLN A 68 7.51 -16.46 -13.88
C GLN A 68 6.73 -15.13 -13.90
N PHE A 69 6.75 -14.41 -12.77
CA PHE A 69 6.01 -13.15 -12.60
C PHE A 69 6.47 -12.06 -13.58
N ASP A 70 7.74 -12.11 -13.98
CA ASP A 70 8.40 -11.29 -15.00
C ASP A 70 7.73 -11.33 -16.38
N GLN A 71 6.93 -12.37 -16.65
CA GLN A 71 6.37 -12.64 -17.97
C GLN A 71 4.85 -12.40 -18.03
N LEU A 72 4.28 -11.84 -16.95
CA LEU A 72 2.87 -11.48 -16.82
C LEU A 72 2.56 -10.04 -17.28
N GLY A 73 3.61 -9.22 -17.49
CA GLY A 73 3.49 -7.83 -17.88
C GLY A 73 2.85 -7.59 -19.26
N HIS A 74 2.38 -6.37 -19.47
CA HIS A 74 1.73 -5.92 -20.70
C HIS A 74 2.32 -4.57 -21.15
N ILE A 75 2.30 -4.26 -22.45
CA ILE A 75 2.85 -2.97 -22.94
C ILE A 75 2.14 -1.76 -22.31
N GLN A 76 0.87 -1.88 -21.95
CA GLN A 76 0.09 -0.81 -21.28
C GLN A 76 0.16 -0.86 -19.74
N ILE A 77 0.58 -1.99 -19.16
CA ILE A 77 0.66 -2.20 -17.70
C ILE A 77 1.96 -2.96 -17.41
N ALA A 78 2.98 -2.27 -16.90
CA ALA A 78 4.09 -2.97 -16.28
C ALA A 78 3.57 -3.67 -15.01
N SER A 79 3.82 -4.97 -14.89
CA SER A 79 3.49 -5.74 -13.69
C SER A 79 4.66 -5.67 -12.73
N ASP A 80 4.37 -5.32 -11.49
CA ASP A 80 5.37 -5.23 -10.43
C ASP A 80 5.99 -6.61 -10.16
N GLN A 81 7.32 -6.63 -9.97
CA GLN A 81 8.11 -7.85 -9.84
C GLN A 81 9.33 -7.59 -8.93
N ILE A 82 9.80 -8.63 -8.26
CA ILE A 82 11.08 -8.63 -7.53
C ILE A 82 11.96 -9.74 -8.10
N ALA A 83 13.21 -9.43 -8.44
CA ALA A 83 14.19 -10.45 -8.80
C ALA A 83 14.55 -11.28 -7.54
N PRO A 84 14.61 -12.63 -7.61
CA PRO A 84 14.83 -13.47 -6.42
C PRO A 84 16.02 -13.04 -5.57
N VAL A 85 15.76 -12.59 -4.35
CA VAL A 85 16.77 -11.96 -3.48
C VAL A 85 17.51 -13.03 -2.69
N SER A 86 18.82 -13.11 -2.82
CA SER A 86 19.64 -14.08 -2.08
C SER A 86 21.00 -13.51 -1.73
N ALA A 87 21.54 -13.89 -0.57
CA ALA A 87 22.80 -13.37 -0.05
C ALA A 87 23.47 -14.44 0.80
N SER A 88 24.75 -14.70 0.54
CA SER A 88 25.44 -15.86 1.13
C SER A 88 25.94 -15.60 2.55
N ALA A 89 26.10 -16.66 3.35
CA ALA A 89 26.71 -16.55 4.68
C ALA A 89 28.15 -15.98 4.68
N SER A 90 28.83 -16.04 3.52
CA SER A 90 30.18 -15.52 3.28
C SER A 90 30.23 -14.11 2.70
N ARG A 91 29.15 -13.66 2.05
CA ARG A 91 28.91 -12.29 1.57
C ARG A 91 27.44 -11.93 1.85
N PRO A 92 27.13 -11.54 3.10
CA PRO A 92 25.82 -11.02 3.46
C PRO A 92 25.71 -9.55 3.05
N HIS A 93 24.52 -9.09 2.63
CA HIS A 93 24.28 -7.67 2.32
C HIS A 93 24.61 -6.80 3.56
N GLN A 94 25.25 -5.65 3.36
CA GLN A 94 25.82 -4.84 4.45
C GLN A 94 25.01 -3.55 4.68
N LEU A 95 24.10 -3.57 5.66
CA LEU A 95 23.31 -2.38 5.96
C LEU A 95 24.14 -1.32 6.73
N LEU A 96 24.21 -0.12 6.18
CA LEU A 96 24.79 1.04 6.85
C LEU A 96 23.75 1.72 7.74
N VAL A 97 24.09 1.97 9.01
CA VAL A 97 23.28 2.80 9.91
C VAL A 97 24.02 4.08 10.27
N LEU A 98 23.37 5.22 10.02
CA LEU A 98 23.87 6.56 10.37
C LEU A 98 23.00 7.19 11.47
N PRO A 99 23.44 7.23 12.73
CA PRO A 99 22.75 7.98 13.77
C PRO A 99 23.00 9.49 13.60
N VAL A 100 21.95 10.31 13.66
CA VAL A 100 21.99 11.75 13.38
C VAL A 100 21.34 12.56 14.50
N ALA A 101 22.09 13.50 15.06
CA ALA A 101 21.62 14.53 15.98
C ALA A 101 21.57 15.90 15.27
N PHE A 102 20.87 16.85 15.90
CA PHE A 102 20.58 18.20 15.40
C PHE A 102 21.14 19.27 16.34
N ALA A 103 21.10 20.53 15.92
CA ALA A 103 21.50 21.66 16.75
C ALA A 103 20.55 21.91 17.94
N ASP A 104 19.33 21.35 17.90
CA ASP A 104 18.28 21.50 18.91
C ASP A 104 17.75 20.17 19.50
N ALA A 105 18.23 19.02 19.01
CA ALA A 105 17.83 17.69 19.48
C ALA A 105 18.99 16.69 19.40
N ASP A 106 19.31 16.06 20.54
CA ASP A 106 20.34 15.01 20.66
C ASP A 106 19.71 13.75 21.28
N PHE A 107 20.39 12.61 21.15
CA PHE A 107 19.90 11.31 21.60
C PHE A 107 19.63 11.30 23.10
N GLU A 108 18.37 11.08 23.49
CA GLU A 108 17.98 11.05 24.90
C GLU A 108 18.67 9.89 25.64
N ARG A 109 18.86 8.77 24.94
CA ARG A 109 19.56 7.59 25.48
C ARG A 109 21.02 7.94 25.81
N TYR A 110 21.42 7.69 27.05
CA TYR A 110 22.77 7.96 27.58
C TYR A 110 23.25 9.43 27.48
N SER A 111 22.33 10.39 27.32
CA SER A 111 22.61 11.84 27.30
C SER A 111 23.45 12.34 28.50
N ASP A 112 23.22 11.81 29.71
CA ASP A 112 24.02 12.10 30.91
C ASP A 112 25.45 11.49 30.91
N ALA A 113 25.83 10.68 29.92
CA ALA A 113 27.08 9.92 29.92
C ALA A 113 28.17 10.55 29.04
N SER A 114 29.38 10.71 29.59
CA SER A 114 30.54 11.26 28.86
C SER A 114 31.03 10.39 27.68
N ASP A 115 30.52 9.16 27.57
CA ASP A 115 30.73 8.20 26.49
C ASP A 115 29.41 7.88 25.74
N GLY A 116 28.38 8.72 25.88
CA GLY A 116 27.02 8.51 25.32
C GLY A 116 27.00 8.24 23.81
N VAL A 117 27.78 8.97 23.02
CA VAL A 117 27.93 8.78 21.55
C VAL A 117 28.32 7.34 21.21
N GLN A 118 29.35 6.80 21.88
CA GLN A 118 29.80 5.41 21.70
C GLN A 118 28.73 4.42 22.19
N ARG A 119 28.09 4.68 23.33
CA ARG A 119 27.04 3.80 23.86
C ARG A 119 25.78 3.76 23.00
N ASN A 120 25.43 4.85 22.32
CA ASN A 120 24.30 4.88 21.39
C ASN A 120 24.58 4.09 20.13
N ARG A 121 25.80 4.21 19.57
CA ARG A 121 26.26 3.29 18.51
C ARG A 121 26.17 1.85 18.96
N ASP A 122 26.77 1.51 20.10
CA ASP A 122 26.86 0.13 20.60
C ASP A 122 25.46 -0.45 20.91
N TYR A 123 24.55 0.37 21.45
CA TYR A 123 23.15 0.00 21.66
C TYR A 123 22.44 -0.32 20.33
N LEU A 124 22.55 0.55 19.32
CA LEU A 124 21.92 0.34 18.02
C LEU A 124 22.51 -0.90 17.32
N GLN A 125 23.83 -1.09 17.37
CA GLN A 125 24.51 -2.27 16.83
C GLN A 125 23.99 -3.55 17.48
N GLN A 126 23.85 -3.55 18.81
CA GLN A 126 23.36 -4.70 19.59
C GLN A 126 21.84 -4.93 19.42
N ALA A 127 21.05 -3.90 19.13
CA ALA A 127 19.61 -3.98 18.94
C ALA A 127 19.22 -4.44 17.52
N LEU A 128 19.92 -3.96 16.50
CA LEU A 128 19.64 -4.25 15.09
C LEU A 128 20.36 -5.50 14.59
N PHE A 129 21.60 -5.74 15.04
CA PHE A 129 22.50 -6.80 14.52
C PHE A 129 23.12 -7.67 15.64
N GLY A 130 22.52 -7.68 16.83
CA GLY A 130 23.04 -8.40 17.99
C GLY A 130 23.31 -9.88 17.74
N ARG A 131 24.50 -10.35 18.16
CA ARG A 131 24.94 -11.75 18.06
C ARG A 131 25.18 -12.36 19.45
N ASP A 132 25.14 -13.69 19.53
CA ASP A 132 25.53 -14.44 20.73
C ASP A 132 27.04 -14.69 20.80
N ARG A 133 27.48 -15.57 21.72
CA ARG A 133 28.90 -15.86 21.95
C ARG A 133 29.54 -16.76 20.89
N ASP A 134 28.73 -17.51 20.16
CA ASP A 134 29.16 -18.41 19.08
C ASP A 134 29.00 -17.74 17.70
N GLY A 135 28.50 -16.50 17.68
CA GLY A 135 28.35 -15.63 16.50
C GLY A 135 26.97 -15.68 15.84
N ALA A 136 26.03 -16.47 16.37
CA ALA A 136 24.68 -16.57 15.81
C ALA A 136 23.87 -15.30 16.09
N ALA A 137 23.04 -14.88 15.14
CA ALA A 137 22.19 -13.70 15.30
C ALA A 137 21.09 -13.94 16.35
N LEU A 138 20.81 -12.94 17.18
CA LEU A 138 19.83 -13.04 18.27
C LEU A 138 18.39 -12.85 17.76
N PRO A 139 17.39 -13.58 18.30
CA PRO A 139 15.98 -13.34 18.00
C PRO A 139 15.57 -11.87 18.20
N GLY A 140 14.73 -11.37 17.29
CA GLY A 140 14.30 -9.97 17.23
C GLY A 140 15.24 -9.01 16.48
N THR A 141 16.44 -9.44 16.08
CA THR A 141 17.36 -8.65 15.23
C THR A 141 17.03 -8.79 13.74
N LEU A 142 17.52 -7.87 12.89
CA LEU A 142 17.37 -7.95 11.44
C LEU A 142 18.00 -9.23 10.87
N PRO A 143 19.29 -9.55 11.12
CA PRO A 143 19.92 -10.78 10.62
C PRO A 143 19.18 -12.05 11.02
N HIS A 144 18.68 -12.15 12.26
CA HIS A 144 17.91 -13.32 12.67
C HIS A 144 16.54 -13.39 12.02
N TYR A 145 15.82 -12.26 11.90
CA TYR A 145 14.50 -12.25 11.26
C TYR A 145 14.58 -12.76 9.82
N TYR A 146 15.47 -12.15 9.04
CA TYR A 146 15.58 -12.41 7.61
C TYR A 146 16.20 -13.77 7.28
N LEU A 147 17.11 -14.28 8.11
CA LEU A 147 17.57 -15.66 8.01
C LEU A 147 16.43 -16.68 8.20
N GLN A 148 15.50 -16.41 9.14
CA GLN A 148 14.34 -17.28 9.38
C GLN A 148 13.26 -17.14 8.30
N GLN A 149 12.97 -15.92 7.81
CA GLN A 149 11.98 -15.72 6.73
C GLN A 149 12.42 -16.36 5.41
N SER A 150 13.73 -16.33 5.13
CA SER A 150 14.32 -16.82 3.88
C SER A 150 14.69 -18.31 3.89
N SER A 151 14.40 -19.05 4.96
CA SER A 151 14.91 -20.42 5.18
C SER A 151 16.44 -20.56 5.07
N GLY A 152 17.20 -19.49 5.32
CA GLY A 152 18.65 -19.45 5.15
C GLY A 152 19.16 -19.12 3.74
N ARG A 153 18.29 -18.64 2.83
CA ARG A 153 18.67 -18.18 1.48
C ARG A 153 19.24 -16.76 1.45
N TYR A 154 18.95 -15.96 2.48
CA TYR A 154 19.30 -14.55 2.54
C TYR A 154 19.91 -14.20 3.90
N HIS A 155 21.13 -13.68 3.85
CA HIS A 155 21.89 -13.21 5.01
C HIS A 155 22.16 -11.69 4.89
N ILE A 156 21.93 -10.98 5.99
CA ILE A 156 22.35 -9.58 6.19
C ILE A 156 23.23 -9.47 7.42
N ASP A 157 24.07 -8.45 7.43
CA ASP A 157 24.62 -7.85 8.65
C ASP A 157 24.55 -6.32 8.51
N GLY A 158 25.11 -5.57 9.45
CA GLY A 158 25.23 -4.13 9.28
C GLY A 158 26.18 -3.46 10.24
N HIS A 159 26.57 -2.23 9.90
CA HIS A 159 27.49 -1.42 10.68
C HIS A 159 26.83 -0.12 11.11
N VAL A 160 26.87 0.16 12.41
CA VAL A 160 26.44 1.46 12.97
C VAL A 160 27.67 2.35 13.16
N LEU A 161 27.69 3.48 12.46
CA LEU A 161 28.70 4.52 12.68
C LEU A 161 28.41 5.31 13.97
N ALA A 162 29.41 6.06 14.44
CA ALA A 162 29.21 6.98 15.56
C ALA A 162 28.23 8.10 15.17
N PRO A 163 27.30 8.51 16.07
CA PRO A 163 26.40 9.64 15.83
C PRO A 163 27.09 10.91 15.33
N VAL A 164 26.54 11.52 14.29
CA VAL A 164 26.96 12.84 13.76
C VAL A 164 25.95 13.93 14.13
N THR A 165 26.42 15.15 14.38
CA THR A 165 25.54 16.30 14.69
C THR A 165 25.51 17.28 13.54
N LEU A 166 24.31 17.61 13.04
CA LEU A 166 24.11 18.64 12.02
C LEU A 166 23.88 20.01 12.65
N ASN A 167 24.38 21.07 12.01
CA ASN A 167 24.21 22.47 12.44
C ASN A 167 22.80 23.04 12.12
N HIS A 168 21.81 22.17 11.92
CA HIS A 168 20.44 22.48 11.53
C HIS A 168 19.49 21.98 12.61
N SER A 169 18.28 22.55 12.70
CA SER A 169 17.23 22.05 13.58
C SER A 169 16.50 20.84 12.99
N LEU A 170 15.95 19.97 13.84
CA LEU A 170 15.09 18.86 13.41
C LEU A 170 13.91 19.38 12.56
N ALA A 171 13.32 20.49 13.02
CA ALA A 171 12.22 21.19 12.36
C ALA A 171 12.55 21.79 10.98
N GLU A 172 13.83 21.92 10.60
CA GLU A 172 14.19 22.36 9.24
C GLU A 172 13.91 21.29 8.18
N PHE A 173 13.90 20.01 8.59
CA PHE A 173 13.70 18.87 7.69
C PHE A 173 12.29 18.27 7.81
N GLY A 174 11.78 18.13 9.03
CA GLY A 174 10.55 17.40 9.34
C GLY A 174 9.24 18.19 9.31
N ARG A 175 9.23 19.45 8.83
CA ARG A 175 7.98 20.21 8.68
C ARG A 175 7.28 19.79 7.38
N PRO A 176 5.98 19.45 7.39
CA PRO A 176 5.19 19.11 6.21
C PRO A 176 5.23 20.15 5.09
N LEU A 177 5.20 19.64 3.87
CA LEU A 177 5.09 20.36 2.61
C LEU A 177 3.70 20.12 1.99
N ARG A 178 3.19 21.12 1.27
CA ARG A 178 2.01 20.98 0.41
C ARG A 178 2.47 20.62 -1.00
N ASN A 179 2.00 19.51 -1.51
CA ASN A 179 2.29 19.00 -2.85
C ASN A 179 1.44 19.71 -3.93
N SER A 180 1.70 19.39 -5.21
CA SER A 180 0.99 19.92 -6.37
C SER A 180 -0.41 19.35 -6.62
N ASP A 181 -0.88 18.41 -5.79
CA ASP A 181 -2.29 17.96 -5.66
C ASP A 181 -2.93 18.51 -4.36
N GLY A 182 -2.35 19.57 -3.81
CA GLY A 182 -2.67 20.13 -2.51
C GLY A 182 -2.46 19.21 -1.30
N SER A 183 -2.07 17.95 -1.49
CA SER A 183 -1.94 17.00 -0.40
C SER A 183 -0.71 17.31 0.47
N TRP A 184 -0.79 16.95 1.75
CA TRP A 184 0.29 17.16 2.71
C TRP A 184 0.94 15.83 3.05
N ARG A 185 1.52 15.19 2.02
CA ARG A 185 2.09 13.83 2.08
C ARG A 185 3.60 13.80 2.30
N ASN A 186 4.29 14.92 2.10
CA ASN A 186 5.75 15.03 2.20
C ASN A 186 6.22 15.85 3.40
N ASP A 187 7.39 15.51 3.93
CA ASP A 187 8.22 16.41 4.73
C ASP A 187 9.04 17.33 3.81
N SER A 188 9.37 18.55 4.24
CA SER A 188 9.91 19.59 3.36
C SER A 188 11.34 19.40 2.87
N LYS A 189 12.21 18.67 3.59
CA LYS A 189 13.62 18.44 3.16
C LYS A 189 14.24 17.07 3.54
N PRO A 190 13.53 15.93 3.58
CA PRO A 190 14.09 14.65 4.06
C PRO A 190 15.32 14.18 3.27
N SER A 191 15.30 14.29 1.93
CA SER A 191 16.48 14.01 1.08
C SER A 191 17.71 14.82 1.51
N ARG A 192 17.56 16.13 1.82
CA ARG A 192 18.68 16.98 2.26
C ARG A 192 19.19 16.67 3.68
N LEU A 193 18.35 16.11 4.56
CA LEU A 193 18.80 15.57 5.84
C LEU A 193 19.79 14.43 5.59
N VAL A 194 19.44 13.52 4.70
CA VAL A 194 20.27 12.36 4.33
C VAL A 194 21.56 12.82 3.65
N THR A 195 21.49 13.69 2.64
CA THR A 195 22.65 14.29 1.96
C THR A 195 23.61 14.99 2.94
N ALA A 196 23.09 15.74 3.92
CA ALA A 196 23.91 16.37 4.96
C ALA A 196 24.52 15.34 5.93
N ALA A 197 23.77 14.30 6.31
CA ALA A 197 24.22 13.25 7.21
C ALA A 197 25.31 12.38 6.60
N ILE A 198 25.17 11.93 5.34
CA ILE A 198 26.18 11.11 4.67
C ILE A 198 27.49 11.90 4.49
N ALA A 199 27.42 13.19 4.13
CA ALA A 199 28.59 14.06 4.00
C ALA A 199 29.30 14.29 5.35
N ALA A 200 28.54 14.49 6.44
CA ALA A 200 29.10 14.62 7.78
C ALA A 200 29.74 13.30 8.27
N ALA A 201 29.10 12.16 8.01
CA ALA A 201 29.61 10.84 8.37
C ALA A 201 30.89 10.49 7.59
N TYR A 202 30.94 10.79 6.28
CA TYR A 202 32.13 10.61 5.46
C TYR A 202 33.30 11.47 5.96
N ALA A 203 33.07 12.76 6.22
CA ALA A 203 34.10 13.66 6.74
C ALA A 203 34.61 13.27 8.14
N ALA A 204 33.78 12.62 8.96
CA ALA A 204 34.16 12.11 10.28
C ALA A 204 34.89 10.75 10.23
N ASN A 205 34.77 9.98 9.15
CA ASN A 205 35.29 8.62 9.03
C ASN A 205 36.13 8.44 7.74
N PRO A 206 37.26 9.14 7.58
CA PRO A 206 38.06 9.14 6.36
C PRO A 206 38.83 7.83 6.09
N ASP A 207 39.06 7.02 7.14
CA ASP A 207 39.73 5.71 7.07
C ASP A 207 38.72 4.53 7.03
N TYR A 208 37.42 4.81 6.88
CA TYR A 208 36.39 3.77 6.79
C TYR A 208 36.24 3.25 5.37
N ASP A 209 36.04 1.94 5.23
CA ASP A 209 35.79 1.32 3.93
C ASP A 209 34.31 1.49 3.55
N TRP A 210 34.00 2.53 2.79
CA TRP A 210 32.64 2.81 2.34
C TRP A 210 32.14 1.82 1.27
N HIS A 211 33.05 1.20 0.51
CA HIS A 211 32.71 0.24 -0.55
C HIS A 211 32.31 -1.15 -0.02
N GLN A 212 32.43 -1.41 1.29
CA GLN A 212 31.87 -2.64 1.88
C GLN A 212 30.32 -2.68 1.87
N HIS A 213 29.67 -1.56 1.52
CA HIS A 213 28.21 -1.39 1.45
C HIS A 213 27.69 -1.33 -0.01
N ASP A 214 28.48 -1.78 -0.97
CA ASP A 214 28.24 -1.71 -2.42
C ASP A 214 28.61 -3.10 -2.97
N ILE A 215 27.65 -4.03 -2.88
CA ILE A 215 27.83 -5.46 -3.19
C ILE A 215 26.60 -6.13 -3.82
N TRP A 216 25.48 -5.42 -3.98
CA TRP A 216 24.25 -5.93 -4.60
C TRP A 216 23.80 -5.04 -5.76
N ASP A 217 23.63 -5.63 -6.94
CA ASP A 217 22.96 -4.98 -8.07
C ASP A 217 21.48 -5.44 -8.12
N PRO A 218 20.53 -4.63 -7.63
CA PRO A 218 19.10 -4.94 -7.71
C PRO A 218 18.54 -4.85 -9.14
N THR A 219 19.30 -4.31 -10.10
CA THR A 219 18.85 -4.04 -11.47
C THR A 219 19.41 -4.99 -12.53
N ASP A 220 20.65 -5.51 -12.37
CA ASP A 220 21.47 -6.16 -13.43
C ASP A 220 21.81 -5.13 -14.51
N TYR A 221 22.48 -4.06 -14.06
CA TYR A 221 22.71 -2.81 -14.77
C TYR A 221 23.59 -2.99 -16.02
N ASP A 222 24.65 -3.82 -15.93
CA ASP A 222 25.54 -4.13 -17.05
C ASP A 222 25.10 -5.35 -17.89
N GLN A 223 24.07 -6.07 -17.41
CA GLN A 223 23.36 -7.17 -18.08
C GLN A 223 24.20 -8.46 -18.27
N ASP A 224 25.16 -8.69 -17.37
CA ASP A 224 25.93 -9.94 -17.23
C ASP A 224 25.10 -11.10 -16.64
N GLY A 225 24.12 -10.80 -15.78
CA GLY A 225 23.30 -11.78 -15.05
C GLY A 225 23.72 -12.04 -13.60
N ASN A 226 24.84 -11.49 -13.13
CA ASN A 226 25.29 -11.58 -11.75
C ASN A 226 24.82 -10.37 -10.90
N ARG A 227 23.84 -10.60 -10.04
CA ARG A 227 23.30 -9.58 -9.12
C ARG A 227 24.03 -9.49 -7.77
N ASP A 228 24.99 -10.40 -7.51
CA ASP A 228 25.82 -10.43 -6.30
C ASP A 228 27.17 -9.77 -6.63
N GLU A 229 27.15 -8.49 -7.05
CA GLU A 229 28.31 -7.61 -7.24
C GLU A 229 27.93 -6.10 -7.18
N PRO A 230 28.91 -5.17 -7.12
CA PRO A 230 28.69 -3.72 -6.88
C PRO A 230 28.06 -2.98 -8.06
N ASP A 231 27.00 -2.19 -7.84
CA ASP A 231 26.40 -1.28 -8.85
C ASP A 231 26.91 0.17 -8.75
N GLY A 232 27.76 0.47 -7.76
CA GLY A 232 28.31 1.79 -7.47
C GLY A 232 27.42 2.65 -6.55
N TYR A 233 26.35 2.08 -5.99
CA TYR A 233 25.53 2.70 -4.93
C TYR A 233 25.69 1.97 -3.59
N ILE A 234 25.38 2.67 -2.50
CA ILE A 234 25.22 2.04 -1.18
C ILE A 234 23.94 1.20 -1.20
N ASP A 235 24.05 -0.13 -1.07
CA ASP A 235 22.95 -1.10 -1.15
C ASP A 235 21.75 -0.69 -0.26
N HIS A 236 22.07 -0.33 1.00
CA HIS A 236 21.12 -0.20 2.11
C HIS A 236 21.58 0.84 3.12
N LEU A 237 20.92 2.01 3.17
CA LEU A 237 21.12 3.03 4.20
C LEU A 237 19.90 3.18 5.12
N VAL A 238 20.12 3.18 6.43
CA VAL A 238 19.16 3.63 7.45
C VAL A 238 19.72 4.80 8.26
N VAL A 239 19.07 5.96 8.18
CA VAL A 239 19.31 7.09 9.08
C VAL A 239 18.50 6.90 10.36
N VAL A 240 19.13 7.00 11.53
CA VAL A 240 18.45 7.01 12.83
C VAL A 240 18.54 8.41 13.42
N TYR A 241 17.46 9.18 13.39
CA TYR A 241 17.45 10.54 13.90
C TYR A 241 17.09 10.62 15.39
N ALA A 242 17.76 11.52 16.10
CA ALA A 242 17.48 11.85 17.50
C ALA A 242 16.08 12.49 17.66
N GLY A 243 15.45 12.31 18.82
CA GLY A 243 14.10 12.80 19.06
C GLY A 243 12.99 11.93 18.46
N LYS A 244 11.75 12.42 18.54
CA LYS A 244 10.51 11.63 18.38
C LYS A 244 9.93 11.74 16.97
N ALA A 245 9.46 10.63 16.42
CA ALA A 245 8.75 10.58 15.13
C ALA A 245 7.42 11.36 15.09
N GLN A 246 7.05 11.91 13.94
CA GLN A 246 5.72 12.52 13.69
C GLN A 246 4.60 11.49 13.82
N SER A 247 4.80 10.29 13.27
CA SER A 247 3.82 9.19 13.30
C SER A 247 3.39 8.81 14.72
N SER A 248 4.27 9.02 15.72
CA SER A 248 3.97 8.80 17.14
C SER A 248 2.95 9.79 17.75
N CYS A 249 2.64 10.91 17.09
CA CYS A 249 1.77 11.97 17.61
C CYS A 249 0.74 12.50 16.58
N HIS A 250 0.94 12.28 15.28
CA HIS A 250 0.06 12.78 14.22
C HIS A 250 -1.41 12.34 14.40
N GLY A 251 -1.62 11.04 14.68
CA GLY A 251 -2.95 10.48 14.94
C GLY A 251 -3.56 10.88 16.29
N LEU A 252 -2.74 11.36 17.24
CA LEU A 252 -3.15 11.89 18.54
C LEU A 252 -3.70 13.31 18.40
N HIS A 253 -2.97 14.18 17.69
CA HIS A 253 -3.35 15.58 17.45
C HIS A 253 -4.23 15.80 16.21
N LYS A 254 -4.60 14.71 15.50
CA LYS A 254 -5.49 14.68 14.33
C LYS A 254 -5.01 15.56 13.17
N LEU A 255 -3.70 15.58 12.94
CA LEU A 255 -3.06 16.48 11.96
C LEU A 255 -3.57 16.29 10.51
N GLN A 256 -3.92 15.06 10.10
CA GLN A 256 -4.60 14.75 8.82
C GLN A 256 -5.95 15.48 8.63
N GLN A 257 -6.55 16.02 9.69
CA GLN A 257 -7.81 16.80 9.65
C GLN A 257 -7.56 18.31 9.81
N ARG A 258 -6.29 18.72 9.77
CA ARG A 258 -5.80 20.10 9.76
C ARG A 258 -5.08 20.39 8.44
N PHE A 259 -4.20 19.50 8.03
CA PHE A 259 -3.51 19.53 6.75
C PHE A 259 -4.38 18.89 5.65
N THR A 260 -5.42 19.61 5.20
CA THR A 260 -6.24 19.23 4.04
C THR A 260 -5.83 20.01 2.79
N ALA A 261 -6.23 19.55 1.61
CA ALA A 261 -5.86 20.18 0.34
C ALA A 261 -6.36 21.62 0.19
N ASP A 262 -7.49 21.94 0.82
CA ASP A 262 -8.10 23.27 0.88
C ASP A 262 -7.36 24.24 1.84
N GLN A 263 -6.14 23.90 2.31
CA GLN A 263 -5.31 24.73 3.18
C GLN A 263 -3.97 25.09 2.51
N ASP A 264 -3.45 26.27 2.87
CA ASP A 264 -2.12 26.76 2.49
C ASP A 264 -1.16 26.80 3.71
N GLU A 265 0.02 27.40 3.57
CA GLU A 265 0.99 27.51 4.66
C GLU A 265 0.50 28.30 5.90
N GLN A 266 -0.59 29.06 5.81
CA GLN A 266 -1.16 29.78 6.96
C GLN A 266 -1.77 28.81 8.00
N ILE A 267 -2.00 27.53 7.64
CA ILE A 267 -2.45 26.49 8.58
C ILE A 267 -1.57 26.40 9.83
N PHE A 268 -0.26 26.61 9.68
CA PHE A 268 0.71 26.51 10.78
C PHE A 268 0.49 27.59 11.86
N ASP A 269 0.04 28.79 11.47
CA ASP A 269 -0.29 29.87 12.43
C ASP A 269 -1.56 29.57 13.25
N THR A 270 -2.36 28.57 12.84
CA THR A 270 -3.56 28.12 13.57
C THR A 270 -3.27 26.99 14.57
N LEU A 271 -2.08 26.37 14.51
CA LEU A 271 -1.72 25.23 15.35
C LEU A 271 -1.33 25.70 16.75
N ASN A 272 -1.84 25.02 17.79
CA ASN A 272 -1.31 25.22 19.14
C ASN A 272 0.08 24.58 19.28
N ALA A 273 0.85 25.00 20.29
CA ALA A 273 2.25 24.61 20.47
C ALA A 273 2.52 23.09 20.35
N ALA A 274 1.65 22.21 20.85
CA ALA A 274 1.83 20.76 20.75
C ALA A 274 1.45 20.19 19.37
N GLN A 275 0.49 20.80 18.66
CA GLN A 275 0.23 20.48 17.25
C GLN A 275 1.40 20.91 16.37
N LEU A 276 1.98 22.09 16.61
CA LEU A 276 3.14 22.61 15.89
C LEU A 276 4.43 21.83 16.22
N GLU A 277 4.67 21.49 17.49
CA GLU A 277 5.77 20.61 17.89
C GLU A 277 5.64 19.24 17.23
N CYS A 278 4.46 18.63 17.26
CA CYS A 278 4.22 17.36 16.59
C CYS A 278 4.43 17.48 15.07
N ALA A 279 3.88 18.51 14.42
CA ALA A 279 4.01 18.73 12.98
C ALA A 279 5.44 19.07 12.54
N ASN A 280 6.30 19.60 13.41
CA ASN A 280 7.71 19.85 13.08
C ASN A 280 8.62 18.61 13.26
N ARG A 281 8.07 17.48 13.72
CA ARG A 281 8.80 16.20 13.78
C ARG A 281 8.83 15.54 12.40
N ILE A 282 9.97 14.94 12.07
CA ILE A 282 10.15 14.11 10.88
C ILE A 282 9.20 12.91 10.91
N TRP A 283 8.56 12.59 9.79
CA TRP A 283 7.82 11.35 9.58
C TRP A 283 8.79 10.21 9.19
N PRO A 284 8.81 9.05 9.85
CA PRO A 284 9.64 7.91 9.42
C PRO A 284 9.19 7.34 8.07
N HIS A 285 10.11 7.12 7.13
CA HIS A 285 9.80 6.62 5.78
C HIS A 285 11.04 6.07 5.05
N ARG A 286 10.80 5.33 3.96
CA ARG A 286 11.73 5.10 2.85
C ARG A 286 11.49 6.13 1.74
N SER A 287 12.54 6.57 1.06
CA SER A 287 12.46 7.29 -0.22
C SER A 287 13.81 7.24 -0.96
N ALA A 288 13.92 7.94 -2.09
CA ALA A 288 15.14 8.08 -2.88
C ALA A 288 15.71 9.51 -2.81
N ILE A 289 17.02 9.65 -3.04
CA ILE A 289 17.69 10.93 -3.23
C ILE A 289 17.43 11.39 -4.66
N THR A 290 16.48 12.31 -4.82
CA THR A 290 16.09 12.86 -6.13
C THR A 290 17.08 13.88 -6.70
N GLU A 291 18.21 14.12 -6.04
CA GLU A 291 19.29 14.98 -6.55
C GLU A 291 19.97 14.36 -7.79
N ASN A 292 20.55 15.21 -8.65
CA ASN A 292 21.39 14.82 -9.79
C ASN A 292 20.80 13.76 -10.76
N LEU A 293 19.48 13.75 -11.01
CA LEU A 293 18.88 12.83 -11.99
C LEU A 293 19.61 12.84 -13.35
N ALA A 294 19.65 11.66 -13.98
CA ALA A 294 20.49 11.33 -15.13
C ALA A 294 22.02 11.39 -14.88
N GLY A 295 22.47 11.67 -13.65
CA GLY A 295 23.82 11.40 -13.15
C GLY A 295 23.89 10.09 -12.36
N GLY A 296 25.07 9.80 -11.80
CA GLY A 296 25.35 8.57 -11.04
C GLY A 296 26.81 8.11 -11.16
N PRO A 297 27.18 6.95 -10.59
CA PRO A 297 28.53 6.38 -10.63
C PRO A 297 28.92 5.99 -12.06
N THR A 298 30.23 5.91 -12.31
CA THR A 298 30.80 5.48 -13.60
C THR A 298 31.52 4.15 -13.42
N LEU A 299 30.96 3.09 -14.03
CA LEU A 299 31.50 1.74 -14.01
C LEU A 299 32.12 1.45 -15.40
N GLY A 300 33.43 1.26 -15.45
CA GLY A 300 34.14 1.04 -16.72
C GLY A 300 34.00 2.22 -17.70
N GLU A 301 33.22 2.02 -18.77
CA GLU A 301 32.89 3.06 -19.77
C GLU A 301 31.42 3.54 -19.72
N THR A 302 30.59 2.98 -18.84
CA THR A 302 29.17 3.33 -18.67
C THR A 302 28.92 4.16 -17.42
N GLN A 303 27.84 4.93 -17.40
CA GLN A 303 27.39 5.71 -16.23
C GLN A 303 26.01 5.25 -15.82
N HIS A 304 25.84 4.84 -14.56
CA HIS A 304 24.55 4.37 -14.05
C HIS A 304 23.66 5.56 -13.70
N THR A 305 22.88 6.03 -14.68
CA THR A 305 22.16 7.32 -14.66
C THR A 305 20.90 7.36 -13.75
N ARG A 306 20.92 6.69 -12.58
CA ARG A 306 19.79 6.59 -11.64
C ARG A 306 19.53 7.88 -10.85
N GLY A 307 20.56 8.72 -10.66
CA GLY A 307 20.51 9.94 -9.85
C GLY A 307 21.27 9.78 -8.54
N GLY A 308 20.83 10.47 -7.48
CA GLY A 308 21.41 10.37 -6.14
C GLY A 308 22.53 11.37 -5.85
N VAL A 309 23.35 11.07 -4.85
CA VAL A 309 24.49 11.91 -4.44
C VAL A 309 25.78 11.12 -4.29
N ALA A 310 26.88 11.67 -4.80
CA ALA A 310 28.21 11.06 -4.70
C ALA A 310 28.76 11.10 -3.27
N VAL A 311 29.13 9.92 -2.74
CA VAL A 311 29.89 9.77 -1.48
C VAL A 311 31.39 9.75 -1.81
N THR A 312 31.77 9.05 -2.87
CA THR A 312 33.08 9.13 -3.54
C THR A 312 32.84 9.30 -5.06
N PRO A 313 33.87 9.51 -5.90
CA PRO A 313 33.67 9.54 -7.36
C PRO A 313 33.15 8.22 -7.95
N GLN A 314 33.27 7.11 -7.21
CA GLN A 314 32.86 5.76 -7.61
C GLN A 314 31.66 5.22 -6.84
N LEU A 315 31.36 5.76 -5.64
CA LEU A 315 30.28 5.31 -4.76
C LEU A 315 29.26 6.43 -4.53
N TRP A 316 27.99 6.12 -4.77
CA TRP A 316 26.87 7.04 -4.66
C TRP A 316 25.83 6.55 -3.64
N LEU A 317 24.85 7.39 -3.34
CA LEU A 317 23.70 7.08 -2.50
C LEU A 317 22.43 7.46 -3.26
N TYR A 318 21.52 6.49 -3.41
CA TYR A 318 20.21 6.69 -4.03
C TYR A 318 19.06 6.38 -3.06
N ASP A 319 18.85 5.11 -2.68
CA ASP A 319 17.77 4.74 -1.75
C ASP A 319 18.17 5.02 -0.28
N TYR A 320 17.20 5.43 0.54
CA TYR A 320 17.38 5.55 1.99
C TYR A 320 16.12 5.19 2.78
N ASN A 321 16.32 4.83 4.05
CA ASN A 321 15.28 4.80 5.07
C ASN A 321 15.63 5.77 6.21
N MET A 322 14.63 6.33 6.90
CA MET A 322 14.86 7.14 8.10
C MET A 322 13.90 6.84 9.25
N GLN A 323 14.46 6.60 10.44
CA GLN A 323 13.74 6.20 11.66
C GLN A 323 14.12 7.05 12.87
N SER A 324 13.22 7.13 13.84
CA SER A 324 13.46 7.82 15.11
C SER A 324 14.18 6.91 16.12
N GLU A 325 14.96 7.48 17.05
CA GLU A 325 15.50 6.72 18.20
C GLU A 325 14.39 6.07 19.08
N TYR A 326 13.14 6.52 18.93
CA TYR A 326 11.95 5.98 19.59
C TYR A 326 11.30 4.79 18.84
N THR A 327 11.74 4.46 17.63
CA THR A 327 11.22 3.35 16.81
C THR A 327 11.63 1.97 17.39
N ASP A 328 10.69 1.02 17.53
CA ASP A 328 11.00 -0.37 17.92
C ASP A 328 11.57 -1.17 16.72
N VAL A 329 12.44 -2.16 16.97
CA VAL A 329 13.14 -2.96 15.93
C VAL A 329 12.20 -3.66 14.95
N SER A 330 10.97 -3.96 15.38
CA SER A 330 9.89 -4.45 14.50
C SER A 330 9.61 -3.56 13.29
N THR A 331 9.77 -2.25 13.43
CA THR A 331 9.57 -1.29 12.33
C THR A 331 10.80 -1.22 11.43
N PHE A 332 12.02 -1.20 11.98
CA PHE A 332 13.25 -1.35 11.18
C PHE A 332 13.23 -2.62 10.31
N ILE A 333 12.62 -3.70 10.79
CA ILE A 333 12.40 -4.93 10.03
C ILE A 333 11.35 -4.75 8.91
N HIS A 334 10.22 -4.08 9.17
CA HIS A 334 9.22 -3.77 8.14
C HIS A 334 9.80 -2.87 7.03
N GLU A 335 10.48 -1.81 7.43
CA GLU A 335 11.08 -0.80 6.56
C GLU A 335 12.16 -1.39 5.64
N PHE A 336 12.96 -2.34 6.15
CA PHE A 336 13.92 -3.09 5.34
C PHE A 336 13.24 -4.04 4.34
N GLY A 337 11.97 -4.42 4.54
CA GLY A 337 11.18 -5.14 3.53
C GLY A 337 11.05 -4.34 2.23
N HIS A 338 10.87 -3.03 2.32
CA HIS A 338 10.86 -2.14 1.15
C HIS A 338 12.25 -1.96 0.53
N SER A 339 13.34 -2.11 1.29
CA SER A 339 14.70 -2.20 0.74
C SER A 339 14.94 -3.48 -0.09
N LEU A 340 14.04 -4.46 0.01
CA LEU A 340 14.03 -5.66 -0.84
C LEU A 340 12.92 -5.61 -1.92
N GLY A 341 12.30 -4.44 -2.13
CA GLY A 341 11.25 -4.22 -3.14
C GLY A 341 9.83 -4.65 -2.73
N LEU A 342 9.57 -5.06 -1.48
CA LEU A 342 8.19 -5.36 -1.06
C LEU A 342 7.36 -4.06 -0.93
N PRO A 343 6.12 -4.03 -1.45
CA PRO A 343 5.23 -2.89 -1.30
C PRO A 343 4.56 -2.87 0.08
N ASP A 344 3.93 -1.75 0.41
CA ASP A 344 2.98 -1.69 1.52
C ASP A 344 1.67 -2.41 1.18
N LEU A 345 1.16 -3.18 2.14
CA LEU A 345 -0.03 -4.02 2.01
C LEU A 345 -1.24 -3.52 2.81
N TYR A 346 -1.06 -2.54 3.72
CA TYR A 346 -2.16 -1.88 4.40
C TYR A 346 -2.81 -0.79 3.54
N ALA A 347 -4.02 -0.36 3.90
CA ALA A 347 -4.71 0.75 3.25
C ALA A 347 -4.32 2.09 3.92
N SER A 348 -3.73 3.01 3.14
CA SER A 348 -3.10 4.24 3.64
C SER A 348 -4.09 5.18 4.34
N ARG A 349 -5.29 5.38 3.75
CA ARG A 349 -6.33 6.30 4.25
C ARG A 349 -7.31 5.60 5.19
N THR A 350 -7.70 4.36 4.93
CA THR A 350 -8.68 3.61 5.74
C THR A 350 -8.07 2.39 6.47
N ASN A 351 -8.50 1.18 6.11
CA ASN A 351 -7.93 -0.11 6.51
C ASN A 351 -8.35 -1.22 5.51
N ASN A 352 -7.69 -2.38 5.51
CA ASN A 352 -8.08 -3.54 4.72
C ASN A 352 -7.89 -4.85 5.51
N SER A 353 -8.13 -6.01 4.90
CA SER A 353 -8.16 -7.31 5.60
C SER A 353 -6.77 -7.93 5.87
N THR A 354 -5.69 -7.41 5.27
CA THR A 354 -4.33 -8.00 5.38
C THR A 354 -3.85 -8.04 6.84
N ALA A 355 -4.07 -6.93 7.57
CA ALA A 355 -3.94 -6.79 9.01
C ALA A 355 -2.61 -7.35 9.61
N SER A 356 -2.61 -7.72 10.89
CA SER A 356 -1.39 -8.19 11.56
C SER A 356 -0.96 -9.62 11.18
N TRP A 357 -1.44 -10.21 10.09
CA TRP A 357 -0.90 -11.48 9.58
C TRP A 357 0.37 -11.29 8.73
N GLU A 358 0.69 -10.05 8.35
CA GLU A 358 1.75 -9.70 7.44
C GLU A 358 2.54 -8.51 7.99
N LEU A 359 3.88 -8.61 7.98
CA LEU A 359 4.81 -7.55 8.37
C LEU A 359 4.58 -6.28 7.56
N MET A 360 4.38 -6.40 6.24
CA MET A 360 4.15 -5.27 5.32
C MET A 360 2.75 -4.65 5.45
N SER A 361 2.00 -5.00 6.49
CA SER A 361 0.68 -4.44 6.80
C SER A 361 0.61 -3.85 8.22
N ALA A 362 1.31 -4.47 9.19
CA ALA A 362 1.42 -3.92 10.53
C ALA A 362 2.68 -4.40 11.25
N THR A 363 3.31 -3.53 12.03
CA THR A 363 4.43 -3.92 12.91
C THR A 363 3.91 -4.29 14.30
N THR A 364 3.81 -5.59 14.62
CA THR A 364 3.65 -5.98 16.04
C THR A 364 4.95 -5.73 16.81
N ALA A 365 4.83 -5.40 18.09
CA ALA A 365 5.96 -4.97 18.93
C ALA A 365 5.99 -5.79 20.25
N PRO A 366 7.18 -6.08 20.81
CA PRO A 366 8.50 -5.56 20.41
C PRO A 366 9.22 -6.37 19.30
N GLU A 367 8.65 -7.50 18.87
CA GLU A 367 9.14 -8.29 17.73
C GLU A 367 8.02 -8.36 16.67
N PRO A 368 8.33 -8.36 15.37
CA PRO A 368 7.32 -8.47 14.33
C PRO A 368 6.78 -9.90 14.18
N GLN A 369 5.63 -10.04 13.52
CA GLN A 369 5.15 -11.31 12.97
C GLN A 369 5.93 -11.71 11.70
N ALA A 370 5.68 -12.90 11.17
CA ALA A 370 6.28 -13.32 9.91
C ALA A 370 5.66 -12.62 8.68
N LEU A 371 6.48 -12.46 7.63
CA LEU A 371 6.04 -12.22 6.25
C LEU A 371 5.06 -13.32 5.82
N SER A 372 4.04 -12.97 5.03
CA SER A 372 3.18 -13.97 4.38
C SER A 372 3.94 -14.79 3.33
N SER A 373 3.35 -15.91 2.92
CA SER A 373 3.80 -16.69 1.78
C SER A 373 3.77 -15.91 0.45
N TRP A 374 2.97 -14.84 0.30
CA TRP A 374 3.02 -13.99 -0.89
C TRP A 374 4.33 -13.21 -0.92
N SER A 375 4.64 -12.48 0.16
CA SER A 375 5.86 -11.67 0.26
C SER A 375 7.12 -12.55 0.13
N ARG A 376 7.12 -13.74 0.74
CA ARG A 376 8.22 -14.70 0.58
C ARG A 376 8.29 -15.34 -0.81
N MET A 377 7.18 -15.46 -1.53
CA MET A 377 7.15 -15.97 -2.89
C MET A 377 7.73 -14.94 -3.87
N MET A 378 7.36 -13.66 -3.74
CA MET A 378 7.92 -12.58 -4.56
C MET A 378 9.42 -12.39 -4.33
N LEU A 379 9.90 -12.54 -3.10
CA LEU A 379 11.35 -12.54 -2.79
C LEU A 379 12.11 -13.80 -3.24
N GLY A 380 11.43 -14.82 -3.80
CA GLY A 380 12.05 -16.09 -4.19
C GLY A 380 12.42 -17.03 -3.03
N TRP A 381 11.92 -16.74 -1.82
CA TRP A 381 12.23 -17.49 -0.58
C TRP A 381 11.30 -18.67 -0.34
N LEU A 382 10.07 -18.62 -0.86
CA LEU A 382 9.07 -19.68 -0.73
C LEU A 382 8.51 -20.07 -2.11
N GLN A 383 8.64 -21.35 -2.47
CA GLN A 383 7.94 -21.92 -3.61
C GLN A 383 6.65 -22.62 -3.15
N PRO A 384 5.45 -22.17 -3.57
CA PRO A 384 4.21 -22.83 -3.19
C PRO A 384 3.98 -24.11 -4.00
N CYS A 385 3.23 -25.04 -3.43
CA CYS A 385 2.68 -26.16 -4.20
C CYS A 385 1.54 -25.65 -5.10
N VAL A 386 1.51 -26.06 -6.37
CA VAL A 386 0.58 -25.47 -7.36
C VAL A 386 -0.61 -26.39 -7.66
N VAL A 387 -1.81 -25.83 -7.60
CA VAL A 387 -3.06 -26.41 -8.10
C VAL A 387 -3.50 -25.61 -9.32
N ARG A 388 -3.50 -26.25 -10.50
CA ARG A 388 -3.95 -25.65 -11.77
C ARG A 388 -5.45 -25.93 -12.03
N PRO A 389 -6.15 -25.13 -12.85
CA PRO A 389 -7.51 -25.44 -13.30
C PRO A 389 -7.54 -26.63 -14.29
N PRO A 390 -8.61 -27.44 -14.35
CA PRO A 390 -8.70 -28.58 -15.27
C PRO A 390 -8.60 -28.20 -16.75
N GLN A 391 -9.13 -27.04 -17.15
CA GLN A 391 -9.00 -26.52 -18.52
C GLN A 391 -7.55 -26.17 -18.92
N PHE A 392 -6.62 -26.08 -17.95
CA PHE A 392 -5.19 -25.88 -18.15
C PHE A 392 -4.37 -27.07 -17.62
N GLY A 393 -4.92 -28.29 -17.72
CA GLY A 393 -4.22 -29.54 -17.40
C GLY A 393 -4.19 -29.92 -15.91
N GLY A 394 -4.89 -29.19 -15.05
CA GLY A 394 -5.03 -29.52 -13.63
C GLY A 394 -5.92 -30.74 -13.35
N ALA A 395 -5.81 -31.29 -12.13
CA ALA A 395 -6.68 -32.36 -11.66
C ALA A 395 -8.03 -31.80 -11.19
N THR A 396 -9.15 -32.44 -11.53
CA THR A 396 -10.49 -32.03 -11.10
C THR A 396 -10.69 -32.10 -9.57
N SER A 397 -9.94 -32.95 -8.88
CA SER A 397 -9.86 -32.97 -7.42
C SER A 397 -8.55 -33.58 -6.94
N GLY A 398 -8.21 -33.35 -5.68
CA GLY A 398 -6.97 -33.86 -5.08
C GLY A 398 -6.85 -33.47 -3.61
N SER A 399 -5.65 -33.63 -3.05
CA SER A 399 -5.32 -33.20 -1.69
C SER A 399 -3.89 -32.66 -1.61
N VAL A 400 -3.70 -31.60 -0.83
CA VAL A 400 -2.38 -31.02 -0.55
C VAL A 400 -2.17 -30.96 0.96
N THR A 401 -1.10 -31.59 1.44
CA THR A 401 -0.70 -31.54 2.85
C THR A 401 0.12 -30.29 3.11
N GLN A 402 -0.19 -29.58 4.20
CA GLN A 402 0.57 -28.41 4.63
C GLN A 402 1.16 -28.60 6.02
N ARG A 403 2.36 -28.05 6.19
CA ARG A 403 2.99 -27.77 7.50
C ARG A 403 2.61 -26.36 7.95
N VAL A 404 2.96 -25.97 9.18
CA VAL A 404 2.95 -24.55 9.55
C VAL A 404 3.94 -23.82 8.63
N MET A 405 3.50 -22.76 7.95
CA MET A 405 4.30 -22.00 6.97
C MET A 405 5.61 -21.50 7.59
N ASN A 406 5.53 -21.02 8.83
CA ASN A 406 6.65 -20.51 9.62
C ASN A 406 7.54 -21.55 10.32
N ALA A 407 7.23 -22.84 10.21
CA ALA A 407 8.18 -23.86 10.64
C ALA A 407 9.42 -23.88 9.71
N PRO A 408 10.60 -24.30 10.20
CA PRO A 408 11.77 -24.50 9.34
C PRO A 408 11.51 -25.51 8.21
N GLU A 409 12.24 -25.36 7.11
CA GLU A 409 12.22 -26.36 6.02
C GLU A 409 12.76 -27.72 6.50
N SER A 410 12.04 -28.79 6.14
CA SER A 410 12.26 -30.15 6.64
C SER A 410 12.60 -31.17 5.54
N GLY A 411 12.72 -30.70 4.30
CA GLY A 411 12.88 -31.54 3.09
C GLY A 411 11.71 -32.50 2.82
N GLN A 412 10.60 -32.39 3.54
CA GLN A 412 9.43 -33.24 3.37
C GLN A 412 8.54 -32.74 2.23
N PRO A 413 7.79 -33.62 1.54
CA PRO A 413 6.84 -33.24 0.50
C PRO A 413 5.52 -32.70 1.09
N ASN A 414 5.60 -31.83 2.12
CA ASN A 414 4.47 -31.06 2.64
C ASN A 414 4.72 -29.56 2.42
N CYS A 415 3.65 -28.87 2.02
CA CYS A 415 3.74 -27.55 1.45
C CYS A 415 3.77 -26.48 2.55
N ALA A 416 4.61 -25.46 2.39
CA ALA A 416 4.59 -24.28 3.26
C ALA A 416 3.38 -23.39 2.94
N ALA A 417 3.04 -23.27 1.66
CA ALA A 417 1.81 -22.70 1.13
C ALA A 417 1.39 -23.42 -0.17
N THR A 418 0.16 -23.20 -0.60
CA THR A 418 -0.42 -23.77 -1.83
C THR A 418 -1.02 -22.65 -2.67
N MET A 419 -0.55 -22.48 -3.90
CA MET A 419 -1.13 -21.55 -4.87
C MET A 419 -2.19 -22.28 -5.70
N VAL A 420 -3.43 -21.81 -5.66
CA VAL A 420 -4.49 -22.22 -6.56
C VAL A 420 -4.57 -21.19 -7.67
N VAL A 421 -3.97 -21.52 -8.82
CA VAL A 421 -4.04 -20.67 -10.02
C VAL A 421 -5.47 -20.74 -10.55
N LEU A 422 -6.04 -19.58 -10.87
CA LEU A 422 -7.40 -19.44 -11.38
C LEU A 422 -7.36 -19.06 -12.88
N PRO A 423 -8.44 -19.27 -13.66
CA PRO A 423 -8.52 -18.76 -15.02
C PRO A 423 -8.39 -17.21 -15.06
N PRO A 424 -7.57 -16.62 -15.94
CA PRO A 424 -7.34 -15.17 -15.96
C PRO A 424 -8.60 -14.32 -16.05
N LYS A 425 -8.59 -13.18 -15.35
CA LYS A 425 -9.66 -12.17 -15.40
C LYS A 425 -9.40 -11.14 -16.50
N LEU A 426 -10.37 -10.25 -16.71
CA LEU A 426 -10.24 -9.09 -17.60
C LEU A 426 -10.32 -7.81 -16.77
N ARG A 427 -9.22 -7.05 -16.66
CA ARG A 427 -9.23 -5.67 -16.16
C ARG A 427 -9.84 -4.78 -17.24
N GLN A 428 -10.74 -3.88 -16.84
CA GLN A 428 -11.08 -2.72 -17.65
C GLN A 428 -10.22 -1.53 -17.20
N LEU A 429 -9.79 -0.74 -18.17
CA LEU A 429 -9.04 0.49 -17.99
C LEU A 429 -9.73 1.57 -18.82
N GLU A 430 -10.37 2.51 -18.13
CA GLU A 430 -11.15 3.61 -18.70
C GLU A 430 -10.33 4.91 -18.53
N LEU A 431 -9.60 5.29 -19.58
CA LEU A 431 -8.83 6.53 -19.63
C LEU A 431 -9.73 7.69 -20.10
N GLY A 432 -9.15 8.87 -20.36
CA GLY A 432 -9.87 9.98 -20.97
C GLY A 432 -10.47 9.63 -22.34
N PRO A 433 -11.80 9.51 -22.48
CA PRO A 433 -12.42 9.01 -23.70
C PRO A 433 -12.16 9.95 -24.88
N LEU A 434 -11.74 9.39 -26.02
CA LEU A 434 -11.36 10.16 -27.20
C LEU A 434 -12.61 10.81 -27.81
N GLY A 435 -12.63 12.15 -27.81
CA GLY A 435 -13.72 12.93 -28.39
C GLY A 435 -13.59 13.06 -29.91
N PRO A 436 -14.57 13.68 -30.59
CA PRO A 436 -14.50 13.98 -32.03
C PRO A 436 -13.36 14.93 -32.45
N GLN A 437 -12.54 15.38 -31.51
CA GLN A 437 -11.31 16.15 -31.74
C GLN A 437 -10.05 15.27 -31.66
N GLN A 438 -10.10 14.14 -30.94
CA GLN A 438 -8.99 13.20 -30.70
C GLN A 438 -9.16 11.88 -31.48
N GLY A 439 -9.85 11.92 -32.62
CA GLY A 439 -9.98 10.79 -33.54
C GLY A 439 -10.49 9.48 -32.90
N ARG A 440 -9.61 8.48 -32.91
CA ARG A 440 -9.81 7.09 -32.44
C ARG A 440 -8.58 6.50 -31.76
N LEU A 441 -7.39 7.06 -31.98
CA LEU A 441 -6.12 6.60 -31.42
C LEU A 441 -5.30 7.78 -30.88
N ALA A 442 -4.71 7.60 -29.71
CA ALA A 442 -3.73 8.51 -29.12
C ALA A 442 -2.48 7.73 -28.66
N ALA A 443 -1.35 8.42 -28.53
CA ALA A 443 -0.13 7.84 -27.96
C ALA A 443 -0.24 7.77 -26.42
N TYR A 444 -0.20 6.56 -25.87
CA TYR A 444 -0.37 6.28 -24.45
C TYR A 444 0.94 5.85 -23.79
N SER A 445 1.26 6.45 -22.65
CA SER A 445 2.44 6.12 -21.84
C SER A 445 2.41 4.69 -21.30
N GLY A 446 1.23 4.16 -20.98
CA GLY A 446 1.09 3.03 -20.06
C GLY A 446 1.26 3.43 -18.59
N GLN A 447 1.02 2.48 -17.69
CA GLN A 447 1.10 2.62 -16.24
C GLN A 447 1.95 1.52 -15.59
N GLY A 448 2.44 1.79 -14.37
CA GLY A 448 3.29 0.90 -13.56
C GLY A 448 4.36 1.69 -12.80
N ASN A 449 5.05 1.04 -11.85
CA ASN A 449 6.17 1.61 -11.11
C ASN A 449 7.48 1.60 -11.94
N ASP A 450 8.47 2.40 -11.53
CA ASP A 450 9.84 2.52 -12.05
C ASP A 450 9.95 2.71 -13.59
N LEU A 451 8.97 3.35 -14.22
CA LEU A 451 8.91 3.48 -15.67
C LEU A 451 9.85 4.58 -16.21
N GLN A 452 10.58 4.24 -17.26
CA GLN A 452 11.42 5.17 -18.04
C GLN A 452 11.04 5.09 -19.53
N ARG A 453 9.87 5.63 -19.88
CA ARG A 453 9.28 5.53 -21.23
C ARG A 453 9.42 6.84 -21.98
N SER A 454 9.68 6.80 -23.28
CA SER A 454 9.80 8.03 -24.07
C SER A 454 9.40 7.89 -25.53
N LEU A 455 8.73 8.91 -26.06
CA LEU A 455 8.45 9.09 -27.48
C LEU A 455 9.20 10.34 -27.97
N SER A 456 10.04 10.22 -29.00
CA SER A 456 10.84 11.37 -29.49
C SER A 456 10.92 11.47 -31.02
N ARG A 457 11.06 12.71 -31.51
CA ARG A 457 11.06 13.04 -32.94
C ARG A 457 11.94 14.24 -33.26
N ARG A 458 12.55 14.22 -34.45
CA ARG A 458 13.45 15.27 -34.93
C ARG A 458 12.74 16.23 -35.88
N PHE A 459 12.92 17.53 -35.68
CA PHE A 459 12.26 18.59 -36.44
C PHE A 459 13.27 19.59 -37.03
N ASP A 460 13.08 19.95 -38.29
CA ASP A 460 13.92 20.89 -39.01
C ASP A 460 13.29 22.30 -39.03
N LEU A 461 13.79 23.18 -38.17
CA LEU A 461 13.29 24.56 -38.01
C LEU A 461 14.10 25.56 -38.85
N ARG A 462 15.03 25.10 -39.70
CA ARG A 462 15.93 25.97 -40.51
C ARG A 462 15.20 26.82 -41.55
N SER A 463 14.00 26.44 -41.94
CA SER A 463 13.11 27.22 -42.81
C SER A 463 12.37 28.34 -42.09
N THR A 464 12.31 28.29 -40.75
CA THR A 464 11.54 29.24 -39.94
C THR A 464 12.31 30.53 -39.70
N THR A 465 11.62 31.66 -39.79
CA THR A 465 12.17 33.01 -39.59
C THR A 465 11.28 33.80 -38.66
N ALA A 466 11.71 34.98 -38.21
CA ALA A 466 10.84 35.90 -37.46
C ALA A 466 9.62 36.39 -38.27
N GLN A 467 9.58 36.15 -39.60
CA GLN A 467 8.46 36.48 -40.48
C GLN A 467 7.48 35.31 -40.66
N SER A 468 7.82 34.10 -40.22
CA SER A 468 7.02 32.87 -40.36
C SER A 468 5.84 32.77 -39.36
N GLY A 469 5.51 33.84 -38.64
CA GLY A 469 4.54 33.82 -37.55
C GLY A 469 5.10 33.23 -36.23
N PRO A 470 4.26 33.03 -35.20
CA PRO A 470 4.66 32.34 -33.98
C PRO A 470 5.12 30.91 -34.31
N LEU A 471 6.16 30.46 -33.62
CA LEU A 471 6.69 29.10 -33.75
C LEU A 471 6.39 28.39 -32.45
N GLU A 472 5.20 27.80 -32.39
CA GLU A 472 4.65 27.10 -31.24
C GLU A 472 4.50 25.62 -31.60
N MET A 473 4.84 24.74 -30.67
CA MET A 473 4.30 23.38 -30.65
C MET A 473 3.06 23.36 -29.78
N ARG A 474 2.02 22.67 -30.22
CA ARG A 474 0.88 22.31 -29.36
C ARG A 474 0.55 20.83 -29.50
N PHE A 475 -0.06 20.27 -28.48
CA PHE A 475 -0.64 18.92 -28.50
C PHE A 475 -1.80 18.85 -27.51
N ASP A 476 -2.75 17.95 -27.74
CA ASP A 476 -3.77 17.61 -26.76
C ASP A 476 -3.26 16.49 -25.86
N THR A 477 -3.61 16.54 -24.58
CA THR A 477 -3.24 15.50 -23.61
C THR A 477 -4.30 15.31 -22.55
N TRP A 478 -4.47 14.07 -22.10
CA TRP A 478 -5.20 13.68 -20.91
C TRP A 478 -4.23 12.94 -20.00
N PHE A 479 -4.28 13.18 -18.68
CA PHE A 479 -3.38 12.50 -17.76
C PHE A 479 -3.95 12.37 -16.34
N ASP A 480 -3.61 11.25 -15.70
CA ASP A 480 -3.72 11.00 -14.26
C ASP A 480 -2.38 10.41 -13.78
N ILE A 481 -1.63 11.20 -13.03
CA ILE A 481 -0.21 10.97 -12.70
C ILE A 481 -0.01 11.31 -11.23
N GLU A 482 0.80 10.54 -10.47
CA GLU A 482 1.03 10.89 -9.07
C GLU A 482 1.77 12.23 -8.90
N ALA A 483 1.02 13.21 -8.38
CA ALA A 483 1.46 14.58 -8.14
C ALA A 483 2.69 14.70 -7.23
N ASP A 484 3.75 15.31 -7.77
CA ASP A 484 5.11 15.48 -7.23
C ASP A 484 6.08 14.28 -7.36
N TRP A 485 5.62 13.05 -7.62
CA TRP A 485 6.48 11.87 -7.81
C TRP A 485 6.64 11.47 -9.28
N ASP A 486 5.53 11.20 -9.96
CA ASP A 486 5.47 10.80 -11.36
C ASP A 486 5.34 12.03 -12.27
N TYR A 487 5.88 11.96 -13.49
CA TYR A 487 5.86 13.09 -14.43
C TYR A 487 5.86 12.66 -15.90
N LEU A 488 5.06 13.36 -16.72
CA LEU A 488 5.26 13.45 -18.16
C LEU A 488 6.02 14.75 -18.49
N TYR A 489 7.32 14.65 -18.74
CA TYR A 489 8.16 15.77 -19.18
C TYR A 489 8.06 16.00 -20.69
N VAL A 490 8.07 17.28 -21.09
CA VAL A 490 8.25 17.72 -22.48
C VAL A 490 9.63 18.36 -22.59
N GLU A 491 10.46 17.84 -23.49
CA GLU A 491 11.89 18.19 -23.52
C GLU A 491 12.38 18.45 -24.95
N LEU A 492 13.38 19.32 -25.05
CA LEU A 492 14.03 19.70 -26.30
C LEU A 492 15.54 19.49 -26.20
N LYS A 493 16.12 18.84 -27.19
CA LYS A 493 17.56 18.69 -27.39
C LYS A 493 17.95 19.38 -28.70
N ASP A 494 18.89 20.31 -28.59
CA ASP A 494 19.43 21.12 -29.68
C ASP A 494 20.89 20.75 -29.96
N GLY A 495 21.65 21.66 -30.59
CA GLY A 495 23.06 21.43 -30.94
C GLY A 495 23.99 21.10 -29.76
N ASP A 496 23.60 21.42 -28.52
CA ASP A 496 24.36 21.10 -27.31
C ASP A 496 24.29 19.59 -26.93
N GLY A 497 23.44 18.80 -27.59
CA GLY A 497 23.34 17.36 -27.42
C GLY A 497 22.64 16.87 -26.15
N ARG A 498 22.30 17.76 -25.20
CA ARG A 498 21.54 17.45 -23.98
C ARG A 498 20.09 17.93 -24.07
N TYR A 499 19.18 17.17 -23.46
CA TYR A 499 17.79 17.55 -23.29
C TYR A 499 17.61 18.69 -22.27
N LYS A 500 16.62 19.55 -22.53
CA LYS A 500 16.23 20.72 -21.76
C LYS A 500 14.70 20.70 -21.61
N ARG A 501 14.18 20.55 -20.38
CA ARG A 501 12.72 20.57 -20.12
C ARG A 501 12.11 21.91 -20.53
N LEU A 502 11.03 21.86 -21.29
CA LEU A 502 10.23 23.02 -21.69
C LEU A 502 9.15 23.32 -20.65
N LEU A 503 8.65 24.55 -20.63
CA LEU A 503 7.49 24.98 -19.83
C LEU A 503 6.41 25.48 -20.79
N PRO A 504 5.11 25.27 -20.51
CA PRO A 504 4.05 25.67 -21.40
C PRO A 504 3.86 27.19 -21.46
N SER A 505 3.36 27.68 -22.60
CA SER A 505 3.18 29.11 -22.93
C SER A 505 2.12 29.82 -22.08
N ASP A 506 1.37 29.10 -21.26
CA ASP A 506 0.39 29.64 -20.29
C ASP A 506 0.98 29.86 -18.89
N ARG A 507 2.23 29.42 -18.65
CA ARG A 507 2.87 29.45 -17.34
C ARG A 507 3.58 30.78 -17.07
N PHE A 508 2.83 31.73 -16.51
CA PHE A 508 3.32 33.06 -16.11
C PHE A 508 3.62 33.09 -14.60
N ASP A 509 4.89 32.88 -14.24
CA ASP A 509 5.34 32.57 -12.87
C ASP A 509 4.65 31.31 -12.29
N ALA A 510 4.83 31.04 -10.99
CA ALA A 510 4.49 29.76 -10.37
C ALA A 510 3.06 29.68 -9.79
N VAL A 511 2.08 30.32 -10.44
CA VAL A 511 0.76 30.59 -9.82
C VAL A 511 -0.40 30.43 -10.82
N ALA A 512 -1.25 29.41 -10.57
CA ALA A 512 -2.64 29.23 -11.01
C ALA A 512 -3.07 29.64 -12.44
N GLY A 513 -3.56 28.66 -13.22
CA GLY A 513 -4.20 28.85 -14.53
C GLY A 513 -3.49 28.17 -15.70
N SER A 514 -2.52 27.29 -15.44
CA SER A 514 -1.71 26.59 -16.45
C SER A 514 -2.05 25.10 -16.50
N VAL A 515 -1.92 24.47 -17.66
CA VAL A 515 -2.00 23.00 -17.81
C VAL A 515 -0.90 22.23 -17.07
N MET A 516 0.08 22.92 -16.50
CA MET A 516 1.17 22.39 -15.69
C MET A 516 1.27 23.18 -14.39
N PRO A 517 0.40 22.94 -13.38
CA PRO A 517 0.39 23.73 -12.14
C PRO A 517 1.58 23.46 -11.22
N ALA A 518 2.15 22.24 -11.25
CA ALA A 518 3.22 21.81 -10.34
C ALA A 518 4.43 22.76 -10.29
N ALA A 519 4.90 23.07 -9.08
CA ALA A 519 5.94 24.09 -8.85
C ALA A 519 7.36 23.58 -9.18
N GLN A 520 7.57 22.26 -9.16
CA GLN A 520 8.86 21.56 -9.25
C GLN A 520 8.73 20.28 -10.09
N GLY A 521 9.86 19.76 -10.56
CA GLY A 521 9.98 18.38 -11.05
C GLY A 521 10.47 17.43 -9.95
N HIS A 522 10.69 16.17 -10.31
CA HIS A 522 11.07 15.09 -9.40
C HIS A 522 12.33 15.40 -8.55
N GLU A 523 13.28 16.20 -9.07
CA GLU A 523 14.46 16.65 -8.29
C GLU A 523 14.12 17.62 -7.15
N GLY A 524 12.84 17.93 -6.94
CA GLY A 524 12.34 18.82 -5.90
C GLY A 524 12.67 20.29 -6.15
N SER A 525 12.64 21.08 -5.08
CA SER A 525 12.58 22.55 -5.14
C SER A 525 13.73 23.18 -5.94
N GLY A 526 13.36 23.86 -7.04
CA GLY A 526 14.26 24.57 -7.96
C GLY A 526 14.49 23.88 -9.31
N SER A 527 13.99 22.66 -9.48
CA SER A 527 13.99 21.93 -10.76
C SER A 527 12.90 22.40 -11.73
N ARG A 528 12.89 21.84 -12.95
CA ARG A 528 11.81 22.12 -13.92
C ARG A 528 10.73 21.02 -13.87
N PRO A 529 9.46 21.37 -13.65
CA PRO A 529 8.33 20.43 -13.64
C PRO A 529 8.08 19.73 -14.98
N GLY A 530 7.32 18.65 -14.90
CA GLY A 530 6.56 18.06 -16.01
C GLY A 530 5.07 18.17 -15.73
N LEU A 531 4.25 17.56 -16.60
CA LEU A 531 2.82 17.34 -16.33
C LEU A 531 2.68 16.25 -15.26
N THR A 532 1.89 16.51 -14.23
CA THR A 532 1.67 15.62 -13.08
C THR A 532 0.36 16.02 -12.37
N GLY A 533 -0.23 15.14 -11.56
CA GLY A 533 -1.61 15.30 -11.05
C GLY A 533 -2.67 14.97 -12.10
N PHE A 534 -3.80 15.67 -12.08
CA PHE A 534 -4.90 15.49 -13.03
C PHE A 534 -4.87 16.52 -14.17
N SER A 535 -5.10 16.08 -15.41
CA SER A 535 -5.22 17.00 -16.54
C SER A 535 -6.48 17.87 -16.42
N GLY A 536 -6.28 19.18 -16.35
CA GLY A 536 -7.37 20.15 -16.18
C GLY A 536 -7.67 20.54 -14.72
N ASP A 537 -6.89 20.04 -13.75
CA ASP A 537 -6.51 20.83 -12.58
C ASP A 537 -5.66 22.02 -13.05
N LEU A 538 -5.99 23.23 -12.59
CA LEU A 538 -5.33 24.45 -13.05
C LEU A 538 -4.55 25.20 -11.95
N ASP A 539 -4.76 24.91 -10.66
CA ASP A 539 -4.08 25.61 -9.56
C ASP A 539 -3.29 24.72 -8.59
N GLY A 540 -3.36 23.40 -8.74
CA GLY A 540 -2.62 22.43 -7.95
C GLY A 540 -3.21 22.23 -6.55
N ASP A 541 -4.55 22.29 -6.41
CA ASP A 541 -5.25 21.82 -5.22
C ASP A 541 -5.62 20.32 -5.29
N GLY A 542 -5.58 19.66 -6.46
CA GLY A 542 -6.07 18.29 -6.64
C GLY A 542 -7.57 18.22 -6.97
N ARG A 543 -8.06 19.18 -7.76
CA ARG A 543 -9.43 19.26 -8.32
C ARG A 543 -9.35 19.67 -9.79
N VAL A 544 -10.37 19.33 -10.58
CA VAL A 544 -10.45 19.63 -12.01
C VAL A 544 -11.45 20.76 -12.24
N GLU A 545 -11.04 22.03 -12.07
CA GLU A 545 -11.92 23.22 -12.23
C GLU A 545 -12.47 23.33 -13.65
N SER A 546 -11.72 22.79 -14.62
CA SER A 546 -12.14 22.74 -16.02
C SER A 546 -13.35 21.84 -16.26
N HIS A 547 -13.70 20.94 -15.32
CA HIS A 547 -14.85 20.07 -15.44
C HIS A 547 -16.17 20.83 -15.11
N PRO A 548 -17.13 20.95 -16.05
CA PRO A 548 -18.29 21.84 -15.89
C PRO A 548 -19.27 21.52 -14.75
N ALA A 549 -19.09 20.38 -14.06
CA ALA A 549 -19.89 19.98 -12.90
C ALA A 549 -19.07 19.93 -11.59
N CYS A 550 -17.78 20.31 -11.60
CA CYS A 550 -17.04 20.56 -10.38
C CYS A 550 -17.50 21.88 -9.72
N ASP A 551 -17.77 21.85 -8.41
CA ASP A 551 -17.83 23.05 -7.58
C ASP A 551 -16.65 22.99 -6.60
N PRO A 552 -15.53 23.70 -6.86
CA PRO A 552 -14.33 23.58 -6.03
C PRO A 552 -14.55 24.09 -4.60
N ARG A 553 -15.67 24.79 -4.33
CA ARG A 553 -16.06 25.22 -2.98
C ARG A 553 -16.78 24.14 -2.19
N GLN A 554 -17.09 22.99 -2.81
CA GLN A 554 -17.67 21.85 -2.11
C GLN A 554 -16.58 21.14 -1.27
N PRO A 555 -16.81 20.91 0.04
CA PRO A 555 -15.90 20.11 0.85
C PRO A 555 -15.75 18.69 0.28
N ARG A 556 -14.52 18.19 0.18
CA ARG A 556 -14.26 16.83 -0.30
C ARG A 556 -14.91 15.80 0.65
N PRO A 557 -15.49 14.70 0.13
CA PRO A 557 -15.94 13.60 0.97
C PRO A 557 -14.77 12.97 1.73
N THR A 558 -14.94 12.57 2.99
CA THR A 558 -13.90 11.76 3.66
C THR A 558 -13.79 10.39 3.00
N ALA A 559 -12.67 9.70 3.20
CA ALA A 559 -12.47 8.34 2.68
C ALA A 559 -13.59 7.37 3.12
N GLU A 560 -14.12 7.52 4.34
CA GLU A 560 -15.27 6.74 4.81
C GLU A 560 -16.61 7.14 4.17
N GLN A 561 -16.71 8.33 3.56
CA GLN A 561 -17.87 8.73 2.76
C GLN A 561 -17.76 8.24 1.31
N GLN A 562 -16.56 8.26 0.71
CA GLN A 562 -16.30 7.71 -0.64
C GLN A 562 -16.73 6.23 -0.74
N LEU A 563 -16.45 5.44 0.30
CA LEU A 563 -16.93 4.04 0.45
C LEU A 563 -18.45 3.83 0.37
N ASN A 564 -19.25 4.88 0.55
CA ASN A 564 -20.71 4.82 0.60
C ASN A 564 -21.40 5.48 -0.61
N ASP A 565 -20.63 6.09 -1.53
CA ASP A 565 -21.16 6.70 -2.75
C ASP A 565 -20.26 6.34 -3.95
N PRO A 566 -20.63 5.33 -4.76
CA PRO A 566 -19.77 4.77 -5.82
C PRO A 566 -19.71 5.64 -7.08
N ARG A 567 -20.00 6.94 -6.96
CA ARG A 567 -19.97 7.90 -8.08
C ARG A 567 -18.67 8.70 -7.99
N PRO A 568 -17.87 8.80 -9.08
CA PRO A 568 -16.72 9.69 -9.11
C PRO A 568 -17.10 11.12 -8.70
N ASP A 569 -16.23 11.80 -7.96
CA ASP A 569 -16.37 13.22 -7.70
C ASP A 569 -16.17 13.96 -9.05
N PRO A 570 -17.09 14.82 -9.50
CA PRO A 570 -16.88 15.63 -10.70
C PRO A 570 -15.64 16.52 -10.66
N CYS A 571 -15.05 16.75 -9.49
CA CYS A 571 -13.76 17.43 -9.36
C CYS A 571 -12.53 16.48 -9.45
N SER A 572 -12.71 15.16 -9.57
CA SER A 572 -11.60 14.18 -9.68
C SER A 572 -11.68 13.34 -10.97
N VAL A 573 -12.19 13.94 -12.06
CA VAL A 573 -12.27 13.32 -13.39
C VAL A 573 -11.40 14.14 -14.35
N PRO A 574 -10.20 13.67 -14.75
CA PRO A 574 -9.31 14.44 -15.61
C PRO A 574 -9.90 14.62 -17.02
N LEU A 575 -9.55 15.72 -17.68
CA LEU A 575 -10.05 16.12 -18.99
C LEU A 575 -8.93 16.35 -20.00
N TRP A 576 -9.25 16.17 -21.28
CA TRP A 576 -8.36 16.54 -22.38
C TRP A 576 -8.08 18.05 -22.40
N VAL A 577 -6.79 18.43 -22.33
CA VAL A 577 -6.30 19.82 -22.37
C VAL A 577 -5.28 20.01 -23.49
N THR A 578 -5.30 21.17 -24.16
CA THR A 578 -4.30 21.51 -25.18
C THR A 578 -3.10 22.23 -24.56
N ALA A 579 -1.97 21.53 -24.42
CA ALA A 579 -0.70 22.12 -24.04
C ALA A 579 -0.07 22.88 -25.22
N ARG A 580 0.68 23.96 -24.93
CA ARG A 580 1.35 24.83 -25.90
C ARG A 580 2.74 25.19 -25.41
N PHE A 581 3.74 25.23 -26.29
CA PHE A 581 5.14 25.51 -25.95
C PHE A 581 5.78 26.42 -27.01
N ASP A 582 6.38 27.52 -26.58
CA ASP A 582 7.14 28.41 -27.48
C ASP A 582 8.46 27.76 -27.91
N LEU A 583 8.61 27.61 -29.23
CA LEU A 583 9.80 27.10 -29.89
C LEU A 583 10.54 28.22 -30.67
N ALA A 584 10.09 29.48 -30.58
CA ALA A 584 10.75 30.62 -31.21
C ALA A 584 12.24 30.82 -30.85
N PRO A 585 12.78 30.39 -29.67
CA PRO A 585 14.21 30.46 -29.40
C PRO A 585 15.09 29.61 -30.35
N TRP A 586 14.54 28.53 -30.93
CA TRP A 586 15.27 27.57 -31.79
C TRP A 586 15.00 27.76 -33.30
N ARG A 587 14.54 28.95 -33.72
CA ARG A 587 14.41 29.30 -35.14
C ARG A 587 15.76 29.22 -35.85
N GLY A 588 15.81 28.54 -36.98
CA GLY A 588 17.05 28.36 -37.74
C GLY A 588 17.84 27.10 -37.36
N GLU A 589 17.36 26.28 -36.43
CA GLU A 589 18.07 25.08 -35.94
C GLU A 589 17.39 23.76 -36.38
N ILE A 590 17.97 22.63 -35.97
CA ILE A 590 17.32 21.30 -36.03
C ILE A 590 17.26 20.79 -34.61
N ILE A 591 16.06 20.50 -34.11
CA ILE A 591 15.83 20.06 -32.73
C ILE A 591 15.34 18.60 -32.68
N GLU A 592 15.47 17.99 -31.52
CA GLU A 592 14.90 16.70 -31.15
C GLU A 592 13.97 16.92 -29.96
N LEU A 593 12.68 16.69 -30.14
CA LEU A 593 11.67 16.81 -29.08
C LEU A 593 11.38 15.43 -28.49
N ARG A 594 11.23 15.38 -27.17
CA ARG A 594 10.94 14.15 -26.41
C ARG A 594 9.80 14.39 -25.42
N TRP A 595 8.85 13.47 -25.42
CA TRP A 595 7.93 13.23 -24.32
C TRP A 595 8.53 12.09 -23.50
N HIS A 596 8.79 12.32 -22.21
CA HIS A 596 9.42 11.34 -21.30
C HIS A 596 8.49 11.14 -20.11
N TYR A 597 7.89 9.96 -20.02
CA TYR A 597 7.11 9.52 -18.87
C TYR A 597 8.03 8.81 -17.88
N PHE A 598 8.07 9.35 -16.67
CA PHE A 598 8.83 8.88 -15.52
C PHE A 598 7.84 8.48 -14.43
N THR A 599 8.00 7.30 -13.82
CA THR A 599 7.32 6.95 -12.57
C THR A 599 8.27 6.50 -11.48
N ASP A 600 7.84 6.65 -10.23
CA ASP A 600 8.53 6.23 -9.02
C ASP A 600 8.25 4.74 -8.67
N GLY A 601 8.86 4.23 -7.59
CA GLY A 601 8.75 2.82 -7.16
C GLY A 601 7.60 2.50 -6.21
N ALA A 602 6.63 3.39 -6.00
CA ALA A 602 5.65 3.30 -4.92
C ALA A 602 4.18 3.26 -5.38
N ALA A 603 3.68 4.24 -6.15
CA ALA A 603 2.26 4.37 -6.46
C ALA A 603 1.97 4.49 -7.96
N VAL A 604 0.80 4.00 -8.39
CA VAL A 604 0.46 3.94 -9.82
C VAL A 604 -0.94 4.48 -10.10
N ASN A 605 -0.97 5.58 -10.86
CA ASN A 605 -2.15 6.13 -11.53
C ASN A 605 -2.16 5.74 -13.02
N ASP A 606 -3.20 6.15 -13.76
CA ASP A 606 -3.45 5.64 -15.11
C ASP A 606 -2.53 6.20 -16.22
N GLY A 607 -1.67 7.17 -15.94
CA GLY A 607 -0.66 7.69 -16.88
C GLY A 607 -1.17 8.78 -17.82
N ALA A 608 -0.65 8.85 -19.04
CA ALA A 608 -0.91 9.96 -19.97
C ALA A 608 -1.16 9.53 -21.42
N LEU A 609 -2.18 10.15 -22.02
CA LEU A 609 -2.47 10.17 -23.45
C LEU A 609 -1.96 11.46 -24.09
N ILE A 610 -1.43 11.37 -25.32
CA ILE A 610 -0.87 12.46 -26.11
C ILE A 610 -1.40 12.35 -27.54
N ASP A 611 -1.90 13.45 -28.10
CA ASP A 611 -2.53 13.49 -29.42
C ASP A 611 -2.41 14.88 -30.10
N ASN A 612 -2.77 14.99 -31.39
CA ASN A 612 -2.89 16.24 -32.15
C ASN A 612 -1.60 17.10 -32.14
N ILE A 613 -0.43 16.46 -32.20
CA ILE A 613 0.87 17.13 -32.10
C ILE A 613 1.11 17.97 -33.35
N ALA A 614 1.06 19.30 -33.20
CA ALA A 614 1.12 20.24 -34.32
C ALA A 614 2.25 21.26 -34.14
N ILE A 615 3.00 21.51 -35.22
CA ILE A 615 3.92 22.66 -35.34
C ILE A 615 3.58 23.40 -36.65
N PRO A 616 2.55 24.29 -36.63
CA PRO A 616 1.98 24.86 -37.87
C PRO A 616 2.97 25.68 -38.70
N ALA A 617 4.02 26.23 -38.08
CA ALA A 617 5.06 27.01 -38.75
C ALA A 617 5.98 26.19 -39.68
N ILE A 618 5.90 24.85 -39.64
CA ILE A 618 6.57 23.91 -40.55
C ILE A 618 5.59 22.94 -41.24
N ASP A 619 4.28 23.21 -41.18
CA ASP A 619 3.20 22.36 -41.73
C ASP A 619 3.21 20.92 -41.17
N TYR A 620 3.61 20.75 -39.89
CA TYR A 620 3.60 19.44 -39.21
C TYR A 620 2.34 19.23 -38.37
N TYR A 621 1.80 18.01 -38.47
CA TYR A 621 0.66 17.49 -37.71
C TYR A 621 0.81 15.97 -37.53
N GLU A 622 0.32 15.46 -36.41
CA GLU A 622 0.24 14.03 -36.07
C GLU A 622 -1.02 13.80 -35.23
N ASP A 623 -1.85 12.85 -35.65
CA ASP A 623 -3.12 12.46 -35.01
C ASP A 623 -3.16 10.96 -34.66
N PHE A 624 -2.03 10.25 -34.79
CA PHE A 624 -1.85 8.84 -34.43
C PHE A 624 -2.87 7.82 -35.01
N GLU A 625 -3.75 8.22 -35.92
CA GLU A 625 -4.83 7.39 -36.52
C GLU A 625 -4.32 6.21 -37.37
N SER A 626 -3.02 6.19 -37.70
CA SER A 626 -2.38 5.08 -38.41
C SER A 626 -1.89 4.01 -37.42
N ALA A 627 -2.22 2.74 -37.67
CA ALA A 627 -1.90 1.63 -36.77
C ALA A 627 -0.38 1.40 -36.52
N ASP A 628 0.46 2.03 -37.33
CA ASP A 628 1.92 2.04 -37.30
C ASP A 628 2.51 3.42 -36.92
N ALA A 629 1.70 4.41 -36.53
CA ALA A 629 2.12 5.81 -36.36
C ALA A 629 3.33 6.02 -35.42
N LEU A 630 3.52 5.17 -34.40
CA LEU A 630 4.67 5.24 -33.48
C LEU A 630 5.98 4.66 -34.06
N ALA A 631 5.99 4.20 -35.32
CA ALA A 631 7.14 3.55 -35.94
C ALA A 631 8.21 4.54 -36.47
N ALA A 632 9.45 4.04 -36.57
CA ALA A 632 10.58 4.76 -37.13
C ALA A 632 10.37 5.19 -38.60
N GLU A 633 9.52 4.47 -39.35
CA GLU A 633 9.12 4.81 -40.72
C GLU A 633 8.35 6.12 -40.82
N HIS A 634 7.54 6.48 -39.81
CA HIS A 634 6.88 7.78 -39.71
C HIS A 634 7.80 8.87 -39.16
N GLY A 635 8.96 8.50 -38.59
CA GLY A 635 9.97 9.41 -38.04
C GLY A 635 10.03 9.46 -36.52
N TRP A 636 9.34 8.56 -35.82
CA TRP A 636 9.32 8.48 -34.35
C TRP A 636 10.35 7.49 -33.81
N GLN A 637 10.95 7.83 -32.66
CA GLN A 637 11.70 6.91 -31.82
C GLN A 637 10.85 6.62 -30.59
N ASN A 638 10.23 5.43 -30.57
CA ASN A 638 9.37 4.97 -29.48
C ASN A 638 10.13 4.03 -28.54
N ASN A 639 10.13 4.37 -27.25
CA ASN A 639 10.54 3.53 -26.14
C ASN A 639 9.35 3.39 -25.17
N GLY A 640 8.55 2.33 -25.33
CA GLY A 640 7.51 1.92 -24.38
C GLY A 640 6.14 2.62 -24.48
N PHE A 641 5.93 3.59 -25.37
CA PHE A 641 4.59 4.11 -25.66
C PHE A 641 3.79 3.13 -26.55
N SER A 642 2.47 3.15 -26.44
CA SER A 642 1.55 2.33 -27.25
C SER A 642 0.45 3.18 -27.86
N LEU A 643 -0.29 2.66 -28.85
CA LEU A 643 -1.51 3.31 -29.35
C LEU A 643 -2.71 2.88 -28.49
N SER A 644 -3.57 3.84 -28.13
CA SER A 644 -4.73 3.65 -27.26
C SER A 644 -5.99 4.28 -27.86
N GLY A 645 -7.13 3.59 -27.74
CA GLY A 645 -8.46 4.14 -28.04
C GLY A 645 -9.17 4.75 -26.83
N GLY A 646 -8.45 5.01 -25.72
CA GLY A 646 -9.01 5.52 -24.46
C GLY A 646 -9.62 4.45 -23.54
N GLU A 647 -9.98 3.28 -24.08
CA GLU A 647 -10.50 2.14 -23.31
C GLU A 647 -9.68 0.88 -23.62
N HIS A 648 -9.35 0.09 -22.59
CA HIS A 648 -8.64 -1.18 -22.74
C HIS A 648 -9.26 -2.31 -21.89
N THR A 649 -9.51 -3.46 -22.52
CA THR A 649 -9.84 -4.72 -21.83
C THR A 649 -8.62 -5.64 -21.83
N LEU A 650 -8.00 -5.88 -20.67
CA LEU A 650 -6.71 -6.57 -20.57
C LEU A 650 -6.80 -7.86 -19.75
N PRO A 651 -6.22 -8.99 -20.22
CA PRO A 651 -6.12 -10.21 -19.41
C PRO A 651 -5.18 -9.97 -18.24
N VAL A 652 -5.60 -10.36 -17.03
CA VAL A 652 -4.84 -10.14 -15.79
C VAL A 652 -4.80 -11.38 -14.89
N PRO A 653 -3.66 -11.61 -14.19
CA PRO A 653 -3.47 -12.78 -13.34
C PRO A 653 -4.26 -12.66 -12.02
N HIS A 654 -4.87 -13.76 -11.57
CA HIS A 654 -5.46 -13.85 -10.24
C HIS A 654 -5.36 -15.26 -9.66
N TYR A 655 -5.21 -15.39 -8.34
CA TYR A 655 -5.00 -16.68 -7.67
C TYR A 655 -5.36 -16.63 -6.18
N LEU A 656 -5.59 -17.79 -5.58
CA LEU A 656 -5.61 -17.94 -4.11
C LEU A 656 -4.27 -18.47 -3.63
N LEU A 657 -3.77 -17.96 -2.51
CA LEU A 657 -2.58 -18.47 -1.83
C LEU A 657 -2.94 -18.90 -0.40
N LEU A 658 -2.86 -20.21 -0.16
CA LEU A 658 -3.34 -20.89 1.04
C LEU A 658 -2.14 -21.19 1.94
N GLU A 659 -2.14 -20.73 3.19
CA GLU A 659 -1.03 -20.97 4.15
C GLU A 659 -1.55 -21.34 5.54
N TYR A 660 -0.90 -22.28 6.24
CA TYR A 660 -1.25 -22.59 7.62
C TYR A 660 -0.39 -21.77 8.59
N ARG A 661 -1.04 -20.93 9.42
CA ARG A 661 -0.41 -20.09 10.45
C ARG A 661 -0.82 -20.58 11.84
N ASP A 662 0.12 -20.53 12.79
CA ASP A 662 -0.14 -20.88 14.20
C ASP A 662 0.68 -19.98 15.14
N PRO A 663 0.08 -18.92 15.70
CA PRO A 663 0.69 -18.06 16.71
C PRO A 663 1.10 -18.75 18.03
N TYR A 664 0.70 -20.00 18.26
CA TYR A 664 0.92 -20.73 19.51
C TYR A 664 1.85 -21.93 19.32
N ALA A 665 2.24 -22.23 18.07
CA ALA A 665 3.17 -23.31 17.76
C ALA A 665 4.55 -23.08 18.39
N VAL A 666 5.12 -24.14 18.95
CA VAL A 666 6.51 -24.21 19.41
C VAL A 666 7.26 -25.14 18.48
N PHE A 667 8.27 -24.64 17.79
CA PHE A 667 9.09 -25.42 16.87
C PHE A 667 10.26 -26.08 17.61
N ALA A 668 10.73 -27.24 17.11
CA ALA A 668 11.90 -27.93 17.65
C ALA A 668 13.24 -27.24 17.32
N GLY A 669 13.20 -26.23 16.44
CA GLY A 669 14.27 -25.31 16.06
C GLY A 669 13.67 -24.14 15.27
N GLY A 670 14.42 -23.05 15.12
CA GLY A 670 13.89 -21.79 14.57
C GLY A 670 13.04 -21.00 15.59
N HIS A 671 12.50 -19.85 15.17
CA HIS A 671 11.73 -18.94 16.03
C HIS A 671 10.36 -18.66 15.44
N ASN A 672 9.29 -18.83 16.23
CA ASN A 672 7.94 -18.51 15.79
C ASN A 672 7.66 -17.02 15.95
N TYR A 673 7.94 -16.23 14.92
CA TYR A 673 7.66 -14.79 14.93
C TYR A 673 6.15 -14.46 15.07
N ASP A 674 5.24 -15.36 14.68
CA ASP A 674 3.79 -15.18 14.93
C ASP A 674 3.43 -15.19 16.43
N ALA A 675 4.34 -15.58 17.34
CA ALA A 675 4.10 -15.63 18.78
C ALA A 675 3.72 -14.28 19.42
N ASN A 676 3.87 -13.15 18.72
CA ASN A 676 3.33 -11.87 19.16
C ASN A 676 1.84 -11.66 18.81
N LEU A 677 1.29 -12.39 17.84
CA LEU A 677 -0.15 -12.40 17.52
C LEU A 677 -0.97 -13.12 18.61
N ALA A 678 -0.36 -14.10 19.29
CA ALA A 678 -0.88 -14.74 20.49
C ALA A 678 -0.84 -13.86 21.76
N LYS A 679 -0.25 -12.65 21.72
CA LYS A 679 -0.17 -11.76 22.89
C LYS A 679 -1.37 -10.78 22.91
N PRO A 680 -2.33 -10.93 23.83
CA PRO A 680 -3.60 -10.20 23.80
C PRO A 680 -3.41 -8.68 23.85
N GLY A 681 -4.09 -7.94 22.98
CA GLY A 681 -4.24 -6.48 23.08
C GLY A 681 -5.38 -6.14 24.05
N LEU A 682 -5.19 -5.17 24.95
CA LEU A 682 -6.22 -4.77 25.92
C LEU A 682 -6.98 -3.54 25.43
N LEU A 683 -8.22 -3.75 25.01
CA LEU A 683 -9.14 -2.71 24.55
C LEU A 683 -10.12 -2.38 25.69
N PHE A 684 -9.95 -1.24 26.35
CA PHE A 684 -10.75 -0.85 27.52
C PHE A 684 -12.07 -0.18 27.13
N TYR A 685 -13.11 -0.43 27.94
CA TYR A 685 -14.45 0.14 27.81
C TYR A 685 -15.13 0.33 29.19
N PRO A 686 -16.09 1.27 29.30
CA PRO A 686 -16.94 1.42 30.48
C PRO A 686 -18.04 0.36 30.52
N ASP A 687 -18.23 -0.28 31.68
CA ASP A 687 -19.29 -1.27 31.92
C ASP A 687 -20.52 -0.59 32.54
N GLY A 688 -21.65 -0.64 31.81
CA GLY A 688 -22.94 -0.05 32.21
C GLY A 688 -23.10 1.45 31.90
N GLU A 689 -24.32 1.97 32.10
CA GLU A 689 -24.75 3.35 31.83
C GLU A 689 -24.63 4.28 33.06
N GLN A 690 -23.63 4.06 33.92
CA GLN A 690 -23.45 4.86 35.14
C GLN A 690 -22.47 6.02 34.90
N PRO A 691 -22.72 7.24 35.43
CA PRO A 691 -21.83 8.40 35.24
C PRO A 691 -20.39 8.25 35.76
N GLN A 692 -20.14 7.25 36.60
CA GLN A 692 -18.81 6.75 36.92
C GLN A 692 -18.84 5.23 36.75
N PRO A 693 -18.61 4.72 35.53
CA PRO A 693 -18.74 3.30 35.23
C PRO A 693 -17.54 2.51 35.77
N ALA A 694 -17.76 1.23 36.05
CA ALA A 694 -16.65 0.30 36.20
C ALA A 694 -15.93 0.11 34.85
N PHE A 695 -14.68 -0.33 34.84
CA PHE A 695 -13.94 -0.58 33.61
C PHE A 695 -13.66 -2.06 33.39
N LYS A 696 -13.81 -2.47 32.14
CA LYS A 696 -13.47 -3.79 31.64
C LYS A 696 -12.59 -3.66 30.40
N ALA A 697 -12.01 -4.77 29.95
CA ALA A 697 -11.28 -4.82 28.69
C ALA A 697 -11.69 -6.04 27.84
N LEU A 698 -11.43 -5.94 26.54
CA LEU A 698 -11.50 -7.06 25.61
C LEU A 698 -10.11 -7.38 25.06
N SER A 699 -9.91 -8.63 24.67
CA SER A 699 -8.88 -9.02 23.72
C SER A 699 -9.50 -9.88 22.63
N ILE A 700 -9.05 -9.64 21.40
CA ILE A 700 -9.41 -10.42 20.22
C ILE A 700 -8.10 -11.03 19.73
N ASN A 701 -8.01 -12.36 19.83
CA ASN A 701 -6.77 -13.12 19.74
C ASN A 701 -6.75 -13.93 18.44
N TYR A 702 -5.71 -13.77 17.63
CA TYR A 702 -5.56 -14.48 16.36
C TYR A 702 -5.58 -16.00 16.58
N ARG A 703 -6.36 -16.74 15.77
CA ARG A 703 -6.49 -18.21 15.87
C ARG A 703 -5.51 -18.96 14.95
N PRO A 704 -5.09 -20.19 15.28
CA PRO A 704 -4.43 -21.08 14.33
C PRO A 704 -5.39 -21.49 13.19
N GLY A 705 -4.86 -21.67 11.98
CA GLY A 705 -5.63 -22.22 10.87
C GLY A 705 -5.02 -21.93 9.49
N LEU A 706 -5.78 -22.29 8.45
CA LEU A 706 -5.43 -22.03 7.06
C LEU A 706 -5.93 -20.64 6.64
N LEU A 707 -5.03 -19.66 6.48
CA LEU A 707 -5.34 -18.41 5.80
C LEU A 707 -5.52 -18.65 4.30
N VAL A 708 -6.34 -17.79 3.68
CA VAL A 708 -6.52 -17.76 2.23
C VAL A 708 -6.34 -16.32 1.77
N TRP A 709 -5.18 -16.02 1.21
CA TRP A 709 -4.92 -14.75 0.53
C TRP A 709 -5.50 -14.81 -0.88
N TYR A 710 -6.02 -13.70 -1.38
CA TYR A 710 -6.49 -13.53 -2.76
C TYR A 710 -5.65 -12.45 -3.43
N TYR A 711 -4.99 -12.82 -4.53
CA TYR A 711 -4.30 -11.88 -5.41
C TYR A 711 -5.18 -11.58 -6.63
N ASN A 712 -5.35 -10.30 -6.96
CA ASN A 712 -6.25 -9.83 -8.02
C ASN A 712 -5.58 -8.75 -8.89
N GLY A 713 -4.92 -9.16 -9.98
CA GLY A 713 -4.20 -8.27 -10.90
C GLY A 713 -5.05 -7.29 -11.72
N GLU A 714 -6.34 -7.11 -11.40
CA GLU A 714 -7.07 -5.90 -11.80
C GLU A 714 -6.52 -4.64 -11.10
N TYR A 715 -5.84 -4.83 -9.98
CA TYR A 715 -5.19 -3.79 -9.20
C TYR A 715 -3.66 -4.03 -9.18
N LEU A 716 -2.89 -2.95 -9.19
CA LEU A 716 -1.43 -2.97 -9.15
C LEU A 716 -0.91 -2.91 -7.71
N TRP A 717 0.40 -3.02 -7.48
CA TRP A 717 0.94 -2.82 -6.14
C TRP A 717 0.64 -1.37 -5.68
N SER A 718 0.57 -1.17 -4.35
CA SER A 718 -0.07 -0.03 -3.65
C SER A 718 -1.60 0.11 -3.77
N GLN A 719 -2.25 -0.42 -4.81
CA GLN A 719 -3.71 -0.30 -5.01
C GLN A 719 -4.49 -1.27 -4.09
N ASN A 720 -4.45 -1.00 -2.78
CA ASN A 720 -5.01 -1.81 -1.70
C ASN A 720 -5.90 -1.00 -0.73
N GLU A 721 -6.38 0.17 -1.17
CA GLU A 721 -7.21 1.13 -0.41
C GLU A 721 -8.70 1.03 -0.79
N PRO A 722 -9.59 0.52 0.10
CA PRO A 722 -11.02 0.39 -0.19
C PRO A 722 -11.75 1.71 -0.48
N ALA A 723 -11.27 2.86 0.01
CA ALA A 723 -11.85 4.17 -0.33
C ALA A 723 -11.49 4.68 -1.74
N GLN A 724 -10.65 3.93 -2.47
CA GLN A 724 -10.36 4.13 -3.89
C GLN A 724 -11.03 3.03 -4.72
N ASN A 725 -10.76 1.77 -4.35
CA ASN A 725 -11.12 0.61 -5.17
C ASN A 725 -12.50 0.01 -4.85
N GLY A 726 -13.09 0.37 -3.71
CA GLY A 726 -14.34 -0.17 -3.18
C GLY A 726 -14.16 -1.24 -2.09
N PRO A 727 -15.24 -1.60 -1.36
CA PRO A 727 -15.22 -2.61 -0.31
C PRO A 727 -14.64 -3.97 -0.75
N GLY A 728 -13.59 -4.43 -0.08
CA GLY A 728 -12.93 -5.71 -0.38
C GLY A 728 -12.16 -5.78 -1.71
N ASN A 729 -11.97 -4.65 -2.40
CA ASN A 729 -11.21 -4.59 -3.65
C ASN A 729 -9.76 -4.11 -3.39
N GLY A 730 -8.79 -4.81 -3.98
CA GLY A 730 -7.37 -4.51 -3.87
C GLY A 730 -6.51 -5.63 -4.47
N PHE A 731 -5.22 -5.37 -4.68
CA PHE A 731 -4.33 -6.31 -5.38
C PHE A 731 -3.99 -7.56 -4.57
N LEU A 732 -3.89 -7.43 -3.23
CA LEU A 732 -3.66 -8.56 -2.33
C LEU A 732 -4.44 -8.36 -1.03
N LEU A 733 -5.46 -9.19 -0.83
CA LEU A 733 -6.33 -9.12 0.36
C LEU A 733 -6.53 -10.49 1.00
N LEU A 734 -6.73 -10.50 2.31
CA LEU A 734 -7.04 -11.71 3.05
C LEU A 734 -8.54 -12.03 2.98
N LEU A 735 -8.88 -13.30 2.80
CA LEU A 735 -10.25 -13.79 2.89
C LEU A 735 -10.58 -14.19 4.34
N ASP A 736 -11.64 -13.62 4.89
CA ASP A 736 -12.18 -13.99 6.19
C ASP A 736 -13.20 -15.13 6.04
N SER A 737 -12.96 -16.26 6.74
CA SER A 737 -13.89 -17.40 6.80
C SER A 737 -15.14 -17.16 7.65
N THR A 738 -15.16 -16.08 8.42
CA THR A 738 -16.18 -15.67 9.40
C THR A 738 -16.45 -14.15 9.40
N PRO A 739 -16.77 -13.50 8.26
CA PRO A 739 -16.71 -12.03 8.03
C PRO A 739 -17.82 -11.20 8.73
N GLN A 740 -18.05 -11.45 10.01
CA GLN A 740 -19.17 -10.89 10.76
C GLN A 740 -18.66 -9.87 11.79
N GLU A 741 -19.39 -8.76 11.97
CA GLU A 741 -19.09 -7.83 13.05
C GLU A 741 -19.14 -8.54 14.42
N PHE A 742 -18.18 -8.21 15.29
CA PHE A 742 -18.08 -8.82 16.61
C PHE A 742 -19.18 -8.30 17.54
N ALA A 743 -19.46 -9.05 18.61
CA ALA A 743 -20.30 -8.54 19.70
C ALA A 743 -19.45 -7.65 20.61
N LEU A 744 -19.22 -6.40 20.19
CA LEU A 744 -18.41 -5.43 20.91
C LEU A 744 -19.14 -4.99 22.20
N PRO A 745 -18.56 -5.21 23.39
CA PRO A 745 -19.14 -4.76 24.66
C PRO A 745 -18.87 -3.26 24.91
N GLY A 746 -19.60 -2.67 25.86
CA GLY A 746 -19.57 -1.21 26.09
C GLY A 746 -20.39 -0.41 25.07
N LEU A 747 -21.05 -1.09 24.13
CA LEU A 747 -22.08 -0.58 23.24
C LEU A 747 -23.41 -1.24 23.58
N GLU A 748 -24.49 -0.50 23.45
CA GLU A 748 -25.84 -0.96 23.76
C GLU A 748 -26.36 -1.87 22.64
N THR A 749 -27.13 -2.89 23.00
CA THR A 749 -27.58 -3.90 22.05
C THR A 749 -28.51 -3.34 20.97
N GLN A 750 -29.22 -2.23 21.24
CA GLN A 750 -30.02 -1.52 20.23
C GLN A 750 -29.21 -0.75 19.17
N LEU A 751 -27.87 -0.73 19.23
CA LEU A 751 -27.01 -0.16 18.18
C LEU A 751 -26.48 -1.22 17.20
N GLN A 752 -26.47 -2.48 17.60
CA GLN A 752 -26.17 -3.56 16.67
C GLN A 752 -27.34 -3.73 15.69
N ARG A 753 -27.01 -4.02 14.43
CA ARG A 753 -27.95 -4.31 13.34
C ARG A 753 -27.67 -5.71 12.81
N THR A 754 -28.73 -6.37 12.35
CA THR A 754 -28.63 -7.58 11.54
C THR A 754 -29.53 -7.42 10.33
N VAL A 755 -28.93 -7.37 9.13
CA VAL A 755 -29.64 -7.26 7.84
C VAL A 755 -29.13 -8.38 6.94
N ASP A 756 -30.05 -9.17 6.37
CA ASP A 756 -29.73 -10.31 5.50
C ASP A 756 -28.74 -11.34 6.10
N GLY A 757 -28.70 -11.43 7.44
CA GLY A 757 -27.78 -12.28 8.19
C GLY A 757 -26.44 -11.61 8.55
N TRP A 758 -26.17 -10.41 8.06
CA TRP A 758 -24.96 -9.63 8.35
C TRP A 758 -25.10 -8.77 9.59
N ARG A 759 -24.23 -8.98 10.57
CA ARG A 759 -24.07 -8.07 11.70
C ARG A 759 -23.19 -6.88 11.34
N PHE A 760 -23.56 -5.72 11.87
CA PHE A 760 -22.80 -4.47 11.87
C PHE A 760 -23.27 -3.55 13.02
N TYR A 761 -22.56 -2.45 13.27
CA TYR A 761 -23.05 -1.34 14.09
C TYR A 761 -23.40 -0.15 13.20
N GLU A 762 -24.48 0.55 13.54
CA GLU A 762 -24.96 1.73 12.83
C GLU A 762 -24.93 2.93 13.78
N PHE A 763 -24.29 4.02 13.35
CA PHE A 763 -24.11 5.23 14.17
C PHE A 763 -24.51 6.47 13.38
N ASP A 764 -25.65 7.05 13.75
CA ASP A 764 -26.15 8.31 13.24
C ASP A 764 -25.90 9.48 14.24
N ALA A 765 -26.42 10.66 13.93
CA ALA A 765 -26.26 11.86 14.76
C ALA A 765 -26.87 11.73 16.17
N ALA A 766 -27.87 10.88 16.37
CA ALA A 766 -28.50 10.65 17.68
C ALA A 766 -27.67 9.72 18.59
N GLN A 767 -26.68 8.99 18.07
CA GLN A 767 -25.72 8.24 18.89
C GLN A 767 -24.49 9.07 19.28
N GLN A 768 -24.28 10.25 18.72
CA GLN A 768 -23.13 11.11 19.06
C GLN A 768 -23.03 11.50 20.55
N PRO A 769 -24.12 11.85 21.28
CA PRO A 769 -24.02 12.17 22.71
C PRO A 769 -23.50 11.00 23.55
N LEU A 770 -23.95 9.79 23.23
CA LEU A 770 -23.50 8.54 23.83
C LEU A 770 -22.03 8.26 23.50
N LEU A 771 -21.64 8.33 22.22
CA LEU A 771 -20.27 8.05 21.80
C LEU A 771 -19.29 9.08 22.41
N ALA A 772 -19.73 10.32 22.63
CA ALA A 772 -19.01 11.33 23.38
C ALA A 772 -18.81 10.93 24.86
N GLU A 773 -19.86 10.47 25.54
CA GLU A 773 -19.78 9.98 26.93
C GLU A 773 -18.83 8.78 27.06
N ARG A 774 -19.01 7.78 26.20
CA ARG A 774 -18.18 6.56 26.15
C ARG A 774 -16.71 6.88 25.86
N TYR A 775 -16.44 7.79 24.92
CA TYR A 775 -15.10 8.30 24.64
C TYR A 775 -14.52 9.03 25.85
N ALA A 776 -15.25 9.99 26.44
CA ALA A 776 -14.76 10.82 27.53
C ALA A 776 -14.41 9.99 28.77
N ALA A 777 -15.31 9.07 29.18
CA ALA A 777 -15.04 8.15 30.28
C ALA A 777 -13.77 7.31 30.04
N THR A 778 -13.62 6.74 28.83
CA THR A 778 -12.47 5.91 28.46
C THR A 778 -11.18 6.73 28.37
N ALA A 779 -11.24 7.97 27.85
CA ALA A 779 -10.10 8.87 27.78
C ALA A 779 -9.63 9.31 29.17
N CYS A 780 -10.55 9.69 30.07
CA CYS A 780 -10.23 10.05 31.45
C CYS A 780 -9.74 8.87 32.31
N PHE A 781 -10.05 7.62 31.91
CA PHE A 781 -9.52 6.41 32.54
C PHE A 781 -8.10 6.08 32.05
N LEU A 782 -7.84 6.19 30.74
CA LEU A 782 -6.58 5.80 30.11
C LEU A 782 -5.49 6.87 30.10
N ARG A 783 -5.82 8.15 29.88
CA ARG A 783 -4.88 9.14 29.32
C ARG A 783 -4.59 10.31 30.26
N ARG A 784 -3.32 10.73 30.31
CA ARG A 784 -2.90 12.02 30.90
C ARG A 784 -3.37 13.16 29.99
N ALA A 785 -3.45 14.39 30.53
CA ALA A 785 -3.96 15.55 29.80
C ALA A 785 -3.27 15.78 28.46
N ASP A 786 -1.94 15.64 28.39
CA ASP A 786 -1.16 15.86 27.16
C ASP A 786 -1.42 14.81 26.05
N TYR A 787 -2.06 13.69 26.40
CA TYR A 787 -2.50 12.64 25.46
C TYR A 787 -4.01 12.71 25.15
N PHE A 788 -4.62 13.89 25.30
CA PHE A 788 -5.88 14.24 24.67
C PHE A 788 -5.63 14.95 23.33
N ALA A 789 -6.56 14.80 22.39
CA ALA A 789 -6.62 15.71 21.23
C ALA A 789 -6.76 17.15 21.73
N SER A 790 -6.05 18.11 21.13
CA SER A 790 -5.82 19.43 21.72
C SER A 790 -7.11 20.20 22.01
N GLU A 791 -8.15 20.01 21.19
CA GLU A 791 -9.49 20.58 21.35
C GLU A 791 -10.15 20.19 22.69
N LEU A 792 -9.83 18.99 23.19
CA LEU A 792 -10.35 18.43 24.45
C LEU A 792 -9.36 18.60 25.61
N ARG A 793 -8.06 18.72 25.34
CA ARG A 793 -7.03 18.92 26.38
C ARG A 793 -7.28 20.18 27.20
N ASP A 794 -7.61 21.28 26.55
CA ASP A 794 -7.86 22.56 27.23
C ASP A 794 -9.13 22.50 28.12
N HIS A 795 -10.00 21.52 27.86
CA HIS A 795 -11.19 21.18 28.65
C HIS A 795 -10.97 20.02 29.63
N TYR A 796 -9.75 19.46 29.75
CA TYR A 796 -9.47 18.21 30.51
C TYR A 796 -10.01 18.23 31.95
N ARG A 797 -9.82 19.33 32.70
CA ARG A 797 -10.33 19.43 34.09
C ARG A 797 -11.86 19.44 34.17
N GLN A 798 -12.55 19.90 33.13
CA GLN A 798 -14.01 19.87 33.05
C GLN A 798 -14.53 18.47 32.70
N LEU A 799 -13.77 17.71 31.90
CA LEU A 799 -14.10 16.35 31.46
C LEU A 799 -13.74 15.28 32.52
N CYS A 800 -12.56 15.39 33.16
CA CYS A 800 -11.96 14.35 33.99
C CYS A 800 -11.81 14.73 35.48
N GLY A 801 -11.99 16.00 35.83
CA GLY A 801 -11.72 16.54 37.18
C GLY A 801 -10.23 16.67 37.50
N ASP A 802 -9.92 17.12 38.72
CA ASP A 802 -8.54 17.29 39.22
C ASP A 802 -7.92 15.96 39.68
N ARG A 803 -7.80 14.99 38.77
CA ARG A 803 -7.10 13.72 39.01
C ARG A 803 -5.59 13.88 38.77
N PRO A 804 -4.70 13.38 39.67
CA PRO A 804 -3.26 13.54 39.52
C PRO A 804 -2.64 12.56 38.50
N ALA A 805 -3.30 11.44 38.21
CA ALA A 805 -2.90 10.45 37.23
C ALA A 805 -4.14 9.71 36.68
N PRO A 806 -4.08 9.09 35.48
CA PRO A 806 -5.12 8.24 34.94
C PRO A 806 -5.26 6.95 35.75
N ALA A 807 -6.48 6.44 35.87
CA ALA A 807 -6.75 5.26 36.68
C ALA A 807 -6.06 3.99 36.14
N VAL A 808 -5.80 3.91 34.83
CA VAL A 808 -5.11 2.76 34.22
C VAL A 808 -3.68 2.57 34.73
N GLU A 809 -3.00 3.64 35.15
CA GLU A 809 -1.57 3.57 35.54
C GLU A 809 -1.35 2.91 36.91
N ALA A 810 -2.42 2.71 37.69
CA ALA A 810 -2.40 1.90 38.90
C ALA A 810 -2.65 0.39 38.65
N LEU A 811 -3.01 0.01 37.42
CA LEU A 811 -3.46 -1.34 37.08
C LEU A 811 -2.34 -2.21 36.48
N HIS A 812 -2.48 -3.52 36.65
CA HIS A 812 -1.45 -4.48 36.28
C HIS A 812 -2.00 -5.65 35.46
N TYR A 813 -1.36 -5.97 34.34
CA TYR A 813 -1.63 -7.18 33.55
C TYR A 813 -0.48 -8.18 33.70
N ARG A 814 -0.75 -9.35 34.30
CA ARG A 814 0.27 -10.40 34.57
C ARG A 814 1.54 -9.83 35.23
N GLY A 815 1.37 -8.92 36.19
CA GLY A 815 2.46 -8.26 36.93
C GLY A 815 3.11 -7.05 36.23
N ARG A 816 2.78 -6.78 34.96
CA ARG A 816 3.26 -5.59 34.23
C ARG A 816 2.31 -4.41 34.45
N PRO A 817 2.77 -3.24 34.91
CA PRO A 817 1.93 -2.03 34.99
C PRO A 817 1.43 -1.61 33.61
N LEU A 818 0.24 -0.99 33.55
CA LEU A 818 -0.36 -0.51 32.32
C LEU A 818 -0.03 0.96 32.02
N LEU A 819 0.15 1.27 30.74
CA LEU A 819 0.22 2.64 30.22
C LEU A 819 -0.60 2.74 28.92
N TYR A 820 -1.14 3.93 28.65
CA TYR A 820 -1.79 4.20 27.35
C TYR A 820 -0.76 4.12 26.22
N GLY A 821 -1.14 3.53 25.08
CA GLY A 821 -0.23 3.26 23.96
C GLY A 821 0.57 4.49 23.47
N PHE A 822 -0.09 5.64 23.30
CA PHE A 822 0.58 6.87 22.87
C PHE A 822 1.58 7.42 23.91
N THR A 823 1.25 7.31 25.20
CA THR A 823 2.15 7.66 26.31
C THR A 823 3.38 6.75 26.31
N LEU A 824 3.18 5.44 26.14
CA LEU A 824 4.25 4.45 26.12
C LEU A 824 5.28 4.69 25.00
N ILE A 825 4.83 5.10 23.81
CA ILE A 825 5.72 5.34 22.65
C ILE A 825 6.31 6.77 22.61
N ASN A 826 5.74 7.75 23.32
CA ASN A 826 6.26 9.13 23.37
C ASN A 826 7.13 9.43 24.61
N GLU A 827 7.09 8.62 25.67
CA GLU A 827 7.85 8.86 26.91
C GLU A 827 8.96 7.86 27.21
N LEU A 828 8.90 6.65 26.64
CA LEU A 828 9.88 5.61 26.94
C LEU A 828 10.53 5.12 25.66
N LEU A 829 11.84 5.21 25.60
CA LEU A 829 12.67 4.66 24.52
C LEU A 829 12.55 3.11 24.40
N PRO A 830 12.79 2.54 23.21
CA PRO A 830 12.76 1.09 22.97
C PRO A 830 13.61 0.25 23.93
N GLY A 831 13.21 -1.02 24.08
CA GLY A 831 13.90 -2.02 24.90
C GLY A 831 13.31 -2.18 26.32
N ALA A 832 14.12 -2.68 27.25
CA ALA A 832 13.67 -3.18 28.56
C ALA A 832 12.80 -2.20 29.37
N ALA A 833 13.13 -0.89 29.34
CA ALA A 833 12.39 0.15 30.05
C ALA A 833 10.95 0.36 29.52
N ARG A 834 10.74 0.23 28.20
CA ARG A 834 9.40 0.20 27.57
C ARG A 834 8.72 -1.15 27.81
N GLN A 835 9.46 -2.25 27.71
CA GLN A 835 8.93 -3.62 27.82
C GLN A 835 8.39 -4.01 29.21
N GLN A 836 8.79 -3.35 30.30
CA GLN A 836 8.19 -3.60 31.62
C GLN A 836 6.69 -3.26 31.66
N TYR A 837 6.25 -2.26 30.89
CA TYR A 837 4.85 -1.84 30.81
C TYR A 837 4.08 -2.67 29.79
N LYS A 838 2.76 -2.80 29.96
CA LYS A 838 1.85 -3.36 28.94
C LYS A 838 0.94 -2.26 28.41
N ALA A 839 0.91 -2.10 27.08
CA ALA A 839 0.06 -1.10 26.43
C ALA A 839 -1.44 -1.38 26.63
N ALA A 840 -2.18 -0.32 26.95
CA ALA A 840 -3.64 -0.25 27.03
C ALA A 840 -4.19 0.69 25.94
N SER A 841 -5.33 0.31 25.34
CA SER A 841 -5.97 1.03 24.23
C SER A 841 -7.48 1.19 24.43
N SER A 842 -8.12 1.97 23.56
CA SER A 842 -9.54 2.34 23.60
C SER A 842 -10.31 1.73 22.42
N PHE A 843 -11.59 1.39 22.63
CA PHE A 843 -12.53 1.13 21.53
C PHE A 843 -13.05 2.39 20.85
N TYR A 844 -12.99 3.53 21.53
CA TYR A 844 -13.58 4.80 21.08
C TYR A 844 -12.50 5.76 20.61
N ASP A 845 -12.77 6.46 19.52
CA ASP A 845 -11.95 7.55 18.97
C ASP A 845 -12.80 8.80 18.71
N MET A 846 -12.12 9.93 18.51
CA MET A 846 -12.73 11.22 18.15
C MET A 846 -11.98 11.79 16.93
N GLN A 847 -12.73 12.33 15.98
CA GLN A 847 -12.23 12.97 14.77
C GLN A 847 -12.99 14.30 14.57
N PRO A 848 -12.33 15.42 14.28
CA PRO A 848 -13.02 16.65 13.91
C PRO A 848 -13.86 16.46 12.62
N ARG A 849 -15.09 16.96 12.60
CA ARG A 849 -15.90 17.19 11.39
C ARG A 849 -16.42 18.62 11.41
N ALA A 850 -16.14 19.39 10.35
CA ALA A 850 -16.45 20.83 10.29
C ALA A 850 -16.00 21.62 11.56
N GLY A 851 -14.83 21.28 12.10
CA GLY A 851 -14.29 21.89 13.32
C GLY A 851 -14.94 21.46 14.65
N GLN A 852 -15.90 20.53 14.63
CA GLN A 852 -16.56 20.00 15.84
C GLN A 852 -16.13 18.54 16.12
N PRO A 853 -16.02 18.11 17.40
CA PRO A 853 -15.75 16.71 17.73
C PRO A 853 -16.86 15.76 17.23
N PHE A 854 -16.49 14.80 16.38
CA PHE A 854 -17.33 13.65 16.01
C PHE A 854 -16.72 12.38 16.61
N TYR A 855 -17.53 11.60 17.31
CA TYR A 855 -17.09 10.42 18.05
C TYR A 855 -17.44 9.15 17.28
N ARG A 856 -16.52 8.18 17.27
CA ARG A 856 -16.66 6.91 16.55
C ARG A 856 -16.00 5.75 17.29
N LEU A 857 -16.15 4.56 16.76
CA LEU A 857 -15.27 3.45 17.12
C LEU A 857 -13.88 3.66 16.52
N TYR A 858 -12.85 3.08 17.13
CA TYR A 858 -11.48 3.19 16.63
C TYR A 858 -11.24 2.17 15.50
N ASP A 859 -11.79 2.47 14.32
CA ASP A 859 -11.85 1.57 13.17
C ASP A 859 -10.49 0.93 12.84
N ARG A 860 -9.41 1.71 12.71
CA ARG A 860 -8.08 1.15 12.36
C ARG A 860 -7.60 0.08 13.36
N LEU A 861 -7.87 0.25 14.65
CA LEU A 861 -7.50 -0.75 15.67
C LEU A 861 -8.45 -1.96 15.72
N LEU A 862 -9.75 -1.72 15.48
CA LEU A 862 -10.76 -2.77 15.42
C LEU A 862 -10.61 -3.65 14.17
N ARG A 863 -10.49 -3.05 12.99
CA ARG A 863 -10.47 -3.76 11.69
C ARG A 863 -9.21 -4.61 11.53
N ASN A 864 -8.05 -4.18 12.06
CA ASN A 864 -6.90 -5.07 12.21
C ASN A 864 -7.24 -6.36 12.99
N ARG A 865 -8.16 -6.29 13.97
CA ARG A 865 -8.56 -7.45 14.79
C ARG A 865 -9.68 -8.30 14.18
N HIS A 866 -10.31 -7.92 13.08
CA HIS A 866 -11.28 -8.78 12.39
C HIS A 866 -10.61 -9.99 11.74
N SER A 867 -9.41 -9.81 11.19
CA SER A 867 -8.64 -10.91 10.62
C SER A 867 -8.22 -11.98 11.66
N ALA A 868 -8.58 -11.84 12.94
CA ALA A 868 -8.26 -12.79 14.00
C ALA A 868 -8.98 -14.15 13.88
N ASP A 869 -10.20 -14.19 13.35
CA ASP A 869 -10.92 -15.43 12.98
C ASP A 869 -10.97 -15.73 11.48
N ALA A 870 -10.32 -14.92 10.64
CA ALA A 870 -10.16 -15.20 9.22
C ALA A 870 -9.70 -16.64 8.87
N PRO A 871 -8.69 -17.27 9.53
CA PRO A 871 -8.19 -18.59 9.14
C PRO A 871 -9.26 -19.70 9.19
N PHE A 872 -9.36 -20.52 8.15
CA PHE A 872 -10.19 -21.73 8.14
C PHE A 872 -9.62 -22.76 9.15
N ALA A 873 -10.49 -23.37 9.96
CA ALA A 873 -10.10 -24.21 11.09
C ALA A 873 -10.99 -25.46 11.26
N LEU A 874 -10.39 -26.55 11.75
CA LEU A 874 -11.09 -27.81 12.06
C LEU A 874 -11.85 -27.78 13.39
N THR A 875 -11.36 -27.00 14.35
CA THR A 875 -11.83 -26.99 15.75
C THR A 875 -12.15 -25.56 16.21
N PRO A 876 -13.11 -25.36 17.14
CA PRO A 876 -13.38 -24.04 17.70
C PRO A 876 -12.18 -23.53 18.51
N PHE A 877 -11.80 -22.27 18.30
CA PHE A 877 -10.70 -21.66 19.06
C PHE A 877 -11.22 -21.03 20.35
N ALA A 878 -10.90 -21.66 21.48
CA ALA A 878 -11.51 -21.37 22.79
C ALA A 878 -11.22 -19.95 23.35
N GLU A 879 -10.10 -19.35 22.95
CA GLU A 879 -9.63 -18.05 23.48
C GLU A 879 -9.84 -16.88 22.49
N GLY A 880 -10.71 -17.04 21.49
CA GLY A 880 -10.89 -16.08 20.39
C GLY A 880 -11.22 -14.65 20.85
N ILE A 881 -12.30 -14.51 21.64
CA ILE A 881 -12.64 -13.24 22.30
C ILE A 881 -12.56 -13.44 23.82
N GLN A 882 -11.60 -12.78 24.47
CA GLN A 882 -11.44 -12.80 25.93
C GLN A 882 -11.98 -11.49 26.53
N HIS A 883 -12.94 -11.60 27.45
CA HIS A 883 -13.38 -10.50 28.29
C HIS A 883 -12.57 -10.48 29.59
N TRP A 884 -12.17 -9.29 30.01
CA TRP A 884 -11.38 -9.06 31.22
C TRP A 884 -12.08 -8.07 32.15
N GLN A 885 -11.96 -8.32 33.43
CA GLN A 885 -12.41 -7.46 34.52
C GLN A 885 -11.22 -7.05 35.40
N LEU A 886 -11.44 -6.05 36.24
CA LEU A 886 -10.48 -5.63 37.27
C LEU A 886 -10.84 -6.31 38.60
N ASP A 887 -9.84 -6.81 39.33
CA ASP A 887 -10.03 -7.28 40.70
C ASP A 887 -9.81 -6.14 41.74
N ASP A 888 -10.10 -6.43 43.01
CA ASP A 888 -9.94 -5.47 44.12
C ASP A 888 -8.49 -4.98 44.32
N ASN A 889 -7.50 -5.63 43.70
CA ASN A 889 -6.08 -5.29 43.75
C ASN A 889 -5.61 -4.49 42.52
N GLY A 890 -6.50 -4.21 41.56
CA GLY A 890 -6.15 -3.56 40.30
C GLY A 890 -5.49 -4.48 39.26
N ALA A 891 -5.59 -5.80 39.42
CA ALA A 891 -5.13 -6.76 38.43
C ALA A 891 -6.20 -6.98 37.33
N VAL A 892 -5.76 -7.00 36.07
CA VAL A 892 -6.58 -7.40 34.93
C VAL A 892 -6.69 -8.92 34.88
N VAL A 893 -7.88 -9.45 35.15
CA VAL A 893 -8.17 -10.89 35.23
C VAL A 893 -9.27 -11.31 34.25
N THR A 894 -9.24 -12.54 33.77
CA THR A 894 -10.24 -13.04 32.80
C THR A 894 -11.63 -13.15 33.45
N GLU A 895 -12.63 -12.51 32.85
CA GLU A 895 -14.04 -12.67 33.22
C GLU A 895 -14.63 -13.91 32.54
N ARG A 896 -14.46 -14.01 31.21
CA ARG A 896 -14.94 -15.13 30.38
C ARG A 896 -14.24 -15.14 29.02
N SER A 897 -14.24 -16.31 28.36
CA SER A 897 -13.85 -16.45 26.95
C SER A 897 -15.07 -16.82 26.10
N GLN A 898 -15.18 -16.22 24.92
CA GLN A 898 -16.09 -16.61 23.86
C GLN A 898 -15.27 -17.26 22.73
N PRO A 899 -15.59 -18.50 22.32
CA PRO A 899 -14.84 -19.19 21.27
C PRO A 899 -15.18 -18.65 19.89
N PHE A 900 -14.22 -18.69 18.97
CA PHE A 900 -14.52 -18.63 17.54
C PHE A 900 -15.00 -19.99 17.04
N ALA A 901 -16.00 -20.01 16.16
CA ALA A 901 -16.52 -21.24 15.56
C ALA A 901 -15.57 -21.79 14.47
N ALA A 902 -15.51 -23.11 14.33
CA ALA A 902 -14.74 -23.77 13.29
C ALA A 902 -15.40 -23.59 11.91
N VAL A 903 -14.63 -23.15 10.92
CA VAL A 903 -15.03 -23.13 9.50
C VAL A 903 -14.01 -23.94 8.71
N SER A 904 -14.39 -25.15 8.33
CA SER A 904 -13.48 -26.16 7.75
C SER A 904 -13.64 -26.36 6.24
N GLN A 905 -14.42 -25.52 5.56
CA GLN A 905 -14.77 -25.64 4.13
C GLN A 905 -14.86 -24.27 3.47
N PHE A 906 -14.33 -24.18 2.25
CA PHE A 906 -14.45 -23.05 1.34
C PHE A 906 -15.18 -23.48 0.06
N ASP A 907 -16.12 -22.66 -0.42
CA ASP A 907 -16.81 -22.88 -1.69
C ASP A 907 -16.89 -21.55 -2.47
N GLY A 908 -16.00 -21.38 -3.44
CA GLY A 908 -15.86 -20.15 -4.22
C GLY A 908 -17.02 -19.85 -5.18
N ARG A 909 -18.00 -20.76 -5.27
CA ARG A 909 -19.25 -20.57 -6.01
C ARG A 909 -20.30 -19.80 -5.21
N GLU A 910 -20.08 -19.62 -3.91
CA GLU A 910 -20.90 -18.77 -3.03
C GLU A 910 -20.05 -17.60 -2.45
N PRO A 911 -19.36 -16.79 -3.27
CA PRO A 911 -18.39 -15.79 -2.82
C PRO A 911 -19.00 -14.74 -1.88
N GLN A 912 -20.30 -14.45 -2.03
CA GLN A 912 -21.07 -13.54 -1.17
C GLN A 912 -21.11 -13.97 0.32
N ARG A 913 -20.65 -15.18 0.66
CA ARG A 913 -20.45 -15.61 2.06
C ARG A 913 -19.23 -15.01 2.74
N TYR A 914 -18.25 -14.57 1.96
CA TYR A 914 -16.92 -14.22 2.47
C TYR A 914 -16.71 -12.71 2.58
N LEU A 915 -17.61 -11.88 2.05
CA LEU A 915 -17.59 -10.43 2.22
C LEU A 915 -18.93 -9.92 2.77
N ASN A 916 -18.87 -9.23 3.91
CA ASN A 916 -20.01 -8.60 4.54
C ASN A 916 -20.20 -7.17 3.98
N PRO A 917 -21.30 -6.87 3.27
CA PRO A 917 -21.53 -5.57 2.62
C PRO A 917 -21.78 -4.42 3.60
N LYS A 918 -21.68 -4.65 4.91
CA LYS A 918 -21.74 -3.66 5.99
C LYS A 918 -20.46 -3.61 6.84
N LEU A 919 -19.41 -4.34 6.43
CA LEU A 919 -18.08 -4.36 7.04
C LEU A 919 -17.02 -4.26 5.92
N PRO A 920 -16.86 -3.09 5.29
CA PRO A 920 -16.20 -2.94 3.97
C PRO A 920 -14.68 -3.26 3.96
N TYR A 921 -14.08 -3.37 5.15
CA TYR A 921 -12.65 -3.62 5.36
C TYR A 921 -12.32 -5.07 5.73
N GLY A 922 -13.34 -5.91 5.98
CA GLY A 922 -13.15 -7.17 6.72
C GLY A 922 -12.61 -8.35 5.91
N SER A 923 -12.69 -8.31 4.57
CA SER A 923 -12.36 -9.46 3.72
C SER A 923 -12.17 -9.04 2.25
N ALA A 924 -11.80 -10.00 1.39
CA ALA A 924 -11.65 -9.82 -0.06
C ALA A 924 -12.97 -10.03 -0.84
N ALA A 925 -13.17 -9.26 -1.90
CA ALA A 925 -14.25 -9.40 -2.87
C ALA A 925 -13.90 -10.47 -3.91
N LEU A 926 -14.28 -11.72 -3.66
CA LEU A 926 -14.08 -12.80 -4.62
C LEU A 926 -15.10 -12.74 -5.78
N PRO A 927 -14.69 -12.97 -7.04
CA PRO A 927 -15.60 -13.39 -8.09
C PRO A 927 -16.13 -14.81 -7.79
N SER A 928 -17.19 -15.23 -8.48
CA SER A 928 -17.58 -16.65 -8.46
C SER A 928 -16.52 -17.47 -9.17
N ILE A 929 -15.94 -18.46 -8.46
CA ILE A 929 -14.91 -19.35 -9.00
C ILE A 929 -15.34 -20.81 -8.84
N PRO A 930 -15.11 -21.69 -9.85
CA PRO A 930 -15.53 -23.09 -9.80
C PRO A 930 -14.61 -23.96 -8.92
N PHE A 931 -14.10 -23.41 -7.81
CA PHE A 931 -13.14 -24.04 -6.91
C PHE A 931 -13.66 -24.12 -5.47
N SER A 932 -13.35 -25.21 -4.79
CA SER A 932 -13.72 -25.45 -3.39
C SER A 932 -12.66 -26.28 -2.67
N PHE A 933 -12.58 -26.16 -1.35
CA PHE A 933 -11.77 -27.06 -0.53
C PHE A 933 -12.44 -27.43 0.79
N LYS A 934 -12.00 -28.55 1.35
CA LYS A 934 -12.33 -29.03 2.69
C LYS A 934 -11.05 -29.36 3.44
N LEU A 935 -10.98 -28.89 4.69
CA LEU A 935 -9.94 -29.25 5.63
C LEU A 935 -10.21 -30.65 6.20
N LEU A 936 -9.15 -31.45 6.26
CA LEU A 936 -9.09 -32.75 6.95
C LEU A 936 -7.91 -32.73 7.95
N PRO A 937 -8.02 -33.42 9.10
CA PRO A 937 -6.87 -33.58 10.01
C PRO A 937 -5.72 -34.29 9.30
N SER A 938 -4.48 -33.90 9.62
CA SER A 938 -3.31 -34.70 9.24
C SER A 938 -3.33 -36.05 9.97
N THR A 939 -2.81 -37.08 9.31
CA THR A 939 -2.77 -38.47 9.78
C THR A 939 -1.32 -38.98 9.85
N GLU A 940 -1.11 -40.17 10.41
CA GLU A 940 0.20 -40.86 10.42
C GLU A 940 0.68 -41.31 9.01
N LEU A 941 -0.16 -41.15 7.97
CA LEU A 941 0.18 -41.45 6.58
C LEU A 941 0.65 -40.19 5.81
N ASP A 942 0.39 -38.99 6.34
CA ASP A 942 0.82 -37.74 5.74
C ASP A 942 2.31 -37.45 6.11
N PRO A 943 3.04 -36.61 5.33
CA PRO A 943 4.46 -36.39 5.58
C PRO A 943 4.75 -35.78 6.98
N PRO A 944 5.87 -36.13 7.64
CA PRO A 944 6.22 -35.61 8.97
C PRO A 944 6.18 -34.08 9.05
N GLY A 945 5.56 -33.54 10.10
CA GLY A 945 5.36 -32.10 10.29
C GLY A 945 4.15 -31.51 9.56
N SER A 946 3.37 -32.33 8.83
CA SER A 946 2.06 -31.90 8.31
C SER A 946 1.09 -31.65 9.48
N VAL A 947 0.35 -30.55 9.39
CA VAL A 947 -0.67 -30.15 10.39
C VAL A 947 -2.09 -30.18 9.83
N ILE A 948 -2.22 -30.05 8.51
CA ILE A 948 -3.51 -30.05 7.82
C ILE A 948 -3.41 -30.73 6.45
N ASN A 949 -4.50 -31.37 6.02
CA ASN A 949 -4.67 -31.89 4.68
C ASN A 949 -5.82 -31.12 4.01
N VAL A 950 -5.51 -30.40 2.92
CA VAL A 950 -6.46 -29.56 2.16
C VAL A 950 -6.96 -30.38 0.97
N GLN A 951 -8.14 -30.98 1.09
CA GLN A 951 -8.79 -31.69 0.00
C GLN A 951 -9.51 -30.68 -0.91
N PHE A 952 -9.14 -30.60 -2.18
CA PHE A 952 -9.71 -29.64 -3.13
C PHE A 952 -10.56 -30.31 -4.21
N GLN A 953 -11.52 -29.55 -4.74
CA GLN A 953 -12.35 -29.94 -5.88
C GLN A 953 -12.67 -28.73 -6.75
N TRP A 954 -12.43 -28.89 -8.05
CA TRP A 954 -12.98 -28.07 -9.12
C TRP A 954 -14.36 -28.60 -9.54
N HIS A 955 -15.25 -27.70 -9.91
CA HIS A 955 -16.60 -28.01 -10.40
C HIS A 955 -16.72 -27.69 -11.89
N PRO A 956 -17.70 -28.27 -12.61
CA PRO A 956 -18.15 -27.72 -13.87
C PRO A 956 -18.68 -26.29 -13.69
N GLU A 957 -18.46 -25.45 -14.70
CA GLU A 957 -19.08 -24.14 -14.87
C GLU A 957 -20.55 -24.29 -15.37
#